data_AF-A0A9D2K8V9-F1
#
_entry.id   AF-A0A9D2K8V9-F1
#
_cell.length_a   1.000
_cell.length_b   1.000
_cell.length_c   1.000
_cell.angle_alpha   90.00
_cell.angle_beta   90.00
_cell.angle_gamma   90.00
#
_symmetry.space_group_name_H-M   'P 1'
#
loop_
_entity.id
_entity.type
_entity.pdbx_description
1 polymer ?
#
loop_
_entity_poly.entity_id
_entity_poly.type
_entity_poly.pdbx_seq_one_letter_code
_entity_poly.pdbx_strand_id
1 'polypeptide(L)'
;MGYEILQKYGARWYVDAPVMLSAAQLLRSTDGRVLLQAKFRVHTQPVTALSVRIFCRDAFGEPTGDVTGQYPDIVWVRPYGTFGQDMPIALPAETRQIELLLERVKMADGSLWQGGAAVQAVPVPPQQPIDSILTGKQGEILCWYVREKEPDLPALPRLAGAPSGQEAFWQCWCGACNPAGEACHACGWRLEDETRLAAPDFLEEQAPEWKYDRALATAKGGRAEDYRQAAGLMHMLGDYRDAAEMKKKFTEYAEAQPVYEEAKGLAETGTLACYREAAKQLERIPNYKDAAELREEYLKCAEDLEEQAARKKTVRKRKCLISILIVCVTGLLVAAILLTNYVFIPLYNYNKGIKQREAGEYEASVSTFTDLGDYKDSSEQIRETRYQEAQAMMDAGDYENAGRAFYNLPGNATEYYKDSLEKSMECYRLHAQEYFDAGDYFSARTFITGVPNYKKNSGLYNLYLESAYQEGLQDMANGDYYAAVTLLGLAADADYQDSGEQLKEAKYQYALAHMDAGNTETWAYLEDLQSAGYKDASAQYDRLEGMLEWSATVSIHNGSYSYGHESSVSLTWLNSVYTDIKVECNTSASVSIPVRVVSTFDGDTDTYEDTLSPGGSIQLELSVDGYGTGPSGTYSVRVYNDNTGELIGSASSRVN
;
A
#
# COMPACT_ATOMS: atom_id res chain seq x y z
N MET A 1 -15.97 7.27 28.40
CA MET A 1 -15.10 8.30 27.80
C MET A 1 -15.26 8.32 26.29
N GLY A 2 -16.47 8.54 25.79
CA GLY A 2 -16.61 9.03 24.42
C GLY A 2 -15.78 10.31 24.32
N TYR A 3 -14.68 10.28 23.57
CA TYR A 3 -13.78 11.41 23.49
C TYR A 3 -14.20 12.32 22.35
N GLU A 4 -14.59 13.54 22.69
CA GLU A 4 -14.77 14.59 21.69
C GLU A 4 -13.39 15.12 21.29
N ILE A 5 -13.06 15.05 20.01
CA ILE A 5 -11.80 15.57 19.48
C ILE A 5 -11.90 17.10 19.39
N LEU A 6 -11.29 17.81 20.34
CA LEU A 6 -11.25 19.28 20.36
C LEU A 6 -10.33 19.83 19.27
N GLN A 7 -9.15 19.23 19.08
CA GLN A 7 -8.18 19.64 18.07
C GLN A 7 -7.28 18.47 17.66
N LYS A 8 -6.91 18.41 16.37
CA LYS A 8 -5.87 17.49 15.86
C LYS A 8 -4.60 18.26 15.52
N TYR A 9 -3.45 17.64 15.75
CA TYR A 9 -2.13 18.15 15.41
C TYR A 9 -1.42 17.14 14.50
N GLY A 10 -0.90 17.63 13.38
CA GLY A 10 -0.09 16.83 12.46
C GLY A 10 1.28 16.48 13.03
N ALA A 11 2.02 15.67 12.28
CA ALA A 11 3.38 15.27 12.61
C ALA A 11 4.32 16.49 12.82
N ARG A 12 5.23 16.36 13.78
CA ARG A 12 6.33 17.31 14.01
C ARG A 12 7.64 16.57 14.17
N TRP A 13 8.63 16.98 13.38
CA TRP A 13 10.02 16.61 13.59
C TRP A 13 10.61 17.47 14.71
N TYR A 14 11.50 16.91 15.51
CA TYR A 14 12.27 17.64 16.52
C TYR A 14 13.74 17.54 16.16
N VAL A 15 14.39 18.69 15.89
CA VAL A 15 15.79 18.73 15.45
C VAL A 15 16.69 18.06 16.50
N ASP A 16 17.62 17.23 16.02
CA ASP A 16 18.55 16.39 16.79
C ASP A 16 17.91 15.38 17.77
N ALA A 17 16.58 15.25 17.82
CA ALA A 17 15.91 14.33 18.73
C ALA A 17 15.84 12.90 18.15
N PRO A 18 15.98 11.85 18.99
CA PRO A 18 15.85 10.45 18.55
C PRO A 18 14.40 10.05 18.21
N VAL A 19 13.41 10.93 18.45
CA VAL A 19 11.99 10.67 18.22
C VAL A 19 11.28 11.87 17.57
N MET A 20 10.31 11.59 16.69
CA MET A 20 9.35 12.59 16.18
C MET A 20 7.96 12.40 16.80
N LEU A 21 7.14 13.46 16.76
CA LEU A 21 5.69 13.31 16.91
C LEU A 21 5.11 12.88 15.55
N SER A 22 4.44 11.74 15.49
CA SER A 22 3.70 11.27 14.31
C SER A 22 2.31 11.90 14.19
N ALA A 23 1.60 12.05 15.32
CA ALA A 23 0.31 12.74 15.41
C ALA A 23 0.00 13.06 16.88
N ALA A 24 -0.83 14.07 17.13
CA ALA A 24 -1.46 14.25 18.44
C ALA A 24 -2.91 14.72 18.30
N GLN A 25 -3.72 14.49 19.33
CA GLN A 25 -5.05 15.05 19.44
C GLN A 25 -5.37 15.48 20.87
N LEU A 26 -6.01 16.64 20.97
CA LEU A 26 -6.60 17.16 22.20
C LEU A 26 -8.02 16.60 22.30
N LEU A 27 -8.30 15.89 23.37
CA LEU A 27 -9.54 15.18 23.62
C LEU A 27 -10.25 15.82 24.81
N ARG A 28 -11.57 16.04 24.70
CA ARG A 28 -12.45 16.25 25.84
C ARG A 28 -13.07 14.92 26.20
N SER A 29 -12.75 14.45 27.40
CA SER A 29 -13.45 13.37 28.06
C SER A 29 -14.89 13.77 28.36
N THR A 30 -15.75 12.77 28.41
CA THR A 30 -17.14 12.84 28.85
C THR A 30 -17.32 13.63 30.16
N ASP A 31 -16.46 13.36 31.14
CA ASP A 31 -16.44 14.03 32.45
C ASP A 31 -15.79 15.44 32.44
N GLY A 32 -15.58 16.04 31.27
CA GLY A 32 -15.02 17.37 31.10
C GLY A 32 -13.49 17.46 31.23
N ARG A 33 -12.79 16.37 31.59
CA ARG A 33 -11.31 16.35 31.58
C ARG A 33 -10.78 16.59 30.17
N VAL A 34 -9.75 17.42 30.05
CA VAL A 34 -9.01 17.57 28.78
C VAL A 34 -7.77 16.69 28.83
N LEU A 35 -7.59 15.86 27.80
CA LEU A 35 -6.47 14.94 27.65
C LEU A 35 -5.71 15.23 26.36
N LEU A 36 -4.41 15.02 26.37
CA LEU A 36 -3.58 14.92 25.19
C LEU A 36 -3.27 13.45 24.90
N GLN A 37 -3.66 12.96 23.71
CA GLN A 37 -3.19 11.70 23.17
C GLN A 37 -2.13 11.99 22.09
N ALA A 38 -0.93 11.43 22.21
CA ALA A 38 0.20 11.75 21.33
C ALA A 38 0.96 10.50 20.90
N LYS A 39 1.07 10.29 19.58
CA LYS A 39 1.79 9.18 18.96
C LYS A 39 3.19 9.65 18.55
N PHE A 40 4.23 9.02 19.08
CA PHE A 40 5.63 9.26 18.74
C PHE A 40 6.18 8.13 17.86
N ARG A 41 7.27 8.40 17.13
CA ARG A 41 8.04 7.40 16.37
C ARG A 41 9.52 7.53 16.70
N VAL A 42 10.22 6.40 16.83
CA VAL A 42 11.68 6.30 17.01
C VAL A 42 12.38 6.36 15.67
N HIS A 43 13.53 7.04 15.53
CA HIS A 43 14.27 7.06 14.26
C HIS A 43 15.54 6.20 14.25
N THR A 44 16.39 6.32 15.27
CA THR A 44 17.77 5.80 15.17
C THR A 44 17.98 4.52 15.99
N GLN A 45 17.68 4.57 17.29
CA GLN A 45 17.93 3.49 18.24
C GLN A 45 16.73 3.36 19.19
N PRO A 46 16.39 2.15 19.67
CA PRO A 46 15.28 1.96 20.61
C PRO A 46 15.35 2.87 21.84
N VAL A 47 14.19 3.37 22.26
CA VAL A 47 14.03 4.28 23.41
C VAL A 47 13.33 3.57 24.57
N THR A 48 13.65 3.97 25.80
CA THR A 48 13.10 3.39 27.04
C THR A 48 12.31 4.39 27.89
N ALA A 49 12.49 5.69 27.69
CA ALA A 49 11.63 6.71 28.29
C ALA A 49 11.64 8.04 27.50
N LEU A 50 10.53 8.77 27.52
CA LEU A 50 10.39 10.11 26.96
C LEU A 50 9.79 11.08 27.99
N SER A 51 10.36 12.28 28.12
CA SER A 51 9.88 13.40 28.94
C SER A 51 9.54 14.57 28.01
N VAL A 52 8.31 15.09 28.09
CA VAL A 52 7.83 16.22 27.29
C VAL A 52 7.25 17.31 28.18
N ARG A 53 7.35 18.57 27.75
CA ARG A 53 6.62 19.69 28.34
C ARG A 53 5.51 20.14 27.40
N ILE A 54 4.32 20.32 27.96
CA ILE A 54 3.11 20.73 27.25
C ILE A 54 2.71 22.11 27.75
N PHE A 55 2.82 23.12 26.89
CA PHE A 55 2.30 24.45 27.18
C PHE A 55 0.81 24.48 26.79
N CYS A 56 -0.05 24.82 27.76
CA CYS A 56 -1.50 24.78 27.59
C CYS A 56 -2.05 26.20 27.39
N ARG A 57 -3.00 26.36 26.48
CA ARG A 57 -3.65 27.63 26.15
C ARG A 57 -5.16 27.46 25.99
N ASP A 58 -5.91 28.51 26.29
CA ASP A 58 -7.37 28.52 26.18
C ASP A 58 -7.88 28.70 24.73
N ALA A 59 -9.19 28.94 24.57
CA ALA A 59 -9.83 29.19 23.28
C ALA A 59 -9.31 30.46 22.57
N PHE A 60 -8.79 31.43 23.32
CA PHE A 60 -8.30 32.71 22.84
C PHE A 60 -6.77 32.72 22.65
N GLY A 61 -6.07 31.68 23.10
CA GLY A 61 -4.62 31.51 23.01
C GLY A 61 -3.86 31.94 24.29
N GLU A 62 -4.57 32.35 25.34
CA GLU A 62 -3.97 32.78 26.60
C GLU A 62 -3.46 31.57 27.40
N PRO A 63 -2.29 31.65 28.08
CA PRO A 63 -1.73 30.52 28.82
C PRO A 63 -2.61 30.07 29.99
N THR A 64 -2.98 28.79 30.02
CA THR A 64 -3.74 28.16 31.11
C THR A 64 -2.87 27.38 32.10
N GLY A 65 -1.58 27.21 31.77
CA GLY A 65 -0.58 26.51 32.57
C GLY A 65 0.38 25.70 31.70
N ASP A 66 1.26 24.93 32.34
CA ASP A 66 2.11 23.96 31.67
C ASP A 66 2.18 22.64 32.44
N VAL A 67 2.30 21.53 31.70
CA VAL A 67 2.29 20.16 32.24
C VAL A 67 3.55 19.43 31.78
N THR A 68 4.18 18.68 32.68
CA THR A 68 5.26 17.75 32.31
C THR A 68 4.66 16.36 32.07
N GLY A 69 4.68 15.93 30.81
CA GLY A 69 4.32 14.58 30.39
C GLY A 69 5.51 13.62 30.50
N GLN A 70 5.26 12.40 30.95
CA GLN A 70 6.26 11.33 30.95
C GLN A 70 5.68 10.06 30.36
N TYR A 71 6.46 9.44 29.48
CA TYR A 71 6.25 8.10 28.94
C TYR A 71 7.39 7.23 29.49
N PRO A 72 7.28 6.71 30.73
CA PRO A 72 8.23 5.77 31.30
C PRO A 72 8.09 4.39 30.63
N ASP A 73 9.06 3.51 30.89
CA ASP A 73 9.00 2.07 30.62
C ASP A 73 8.56 1.69 29.20
N ILE A 74 9.09 2.41 28.21
CA ILE A 74 8.88 2.11 26.79
C ILE A 74 9.61 0.80 26.47
N VAL A 75 8.85 -0.29 26.31
CA VAL A 75 9.40 -1.63 26.04
C VAL A 75 9.75 -1.76 24.56
N TRP A 76 11.06 -1.93 24.28
CA TRP A 76 11.62 -2.45 23.02
C TRP A 76 10.99 -1.97 21.70
N VAL A 77 10.66 -0.67 21.61
CA VAL A 77 10.25 -0.06 20.34
C VAL A 77 11.43 -0.10 19.37
N ARG A 78 11.38 -1.06 18.43
CA ARG A 78 12.36 -1.22 17.33
C ARG A 78 12.51 0.12 16.57
N PRO A 79 13.66 0.38 15.92
CA PRO A 79 13.79 1.57 15.07
C PRO A 79 12.60 1.72 14.12
N TYR A 80 12.08 2.94 14.00
CA TYR A 80 10.88 3.29 13.21
C TYR A 80 9.53 2.76 13.72
N GLY A 81 9.52 2.05 14.85
CA GLY A 81 8.31 1.74 15.63
C GLY A 81 7.70 2.97 16.31
N THR A 82 6.46 2.83 16.79
CA THR A 82 5.67 3.94 17.36
C THR A 82 5.16 3.65 18.77
N PHE A 83 5.02 4.68 19.60
CA PHE A 83 4.59 4.57 21.00
C PHE A 83 3.83 5.81 21.50
N GLY A 84 3.28 5.72 22.71
CA GLY A 84 2.68 6.85 23.44
C GLY A 84 1.21 7.13 23.10
N GLN A 85 0.69 6.60 21.98
CA GLN A 85 -0.71 6.79 21.61
C GLN A 85 -1.70 6.24 22.66
N ASP A 86 -1.30 5.23 23.43
CA ASP A 86 -2.15 4.59 24.45
C ASP A 86 -1.93 5.17 25.86
N MET A 87 -1.13 6.24 25.98
CA MET A 87 -0.79 6.89 27.24
C MET A 87 -1.18 8.37 27.23
N PRO A 88 -2.48 8.70 27.38
CA PRO A 88 -2.96 10.07 27.35
C PRO A 88 -2.55 10.86 28.60
N ILE A 89 -2.21 12.13 28.43
CA ILE A 89 -1.76 13.04 29.50
C ILE A 89 -2.88 14.01 29.85
N ALA A 90 -3.25 14.10 31.12
CA ALA A 90 -4.25 15.04 31.60
C ALA A 90 -3.73 16.49 31.61
N LEU A 91 -4.56 17.42 31.13
CA LEU A 91 -4.27 18.85 30.99
C LEU A 91 -5.32 19.71 31.73
N PRO A 92 -5.07 21.01 31.98
CA PRO A 92 -6.07 21.91 32.54
C PRO A 92 -7.37 21.91 31.71
N ALA A 93 -8.53 21.90 32.38
CA ALA A 93 -9.85 21.76 31.74
C ALA A 93 -10.15 22.83 30.67
N GLU A 94 -9.54 24.01 30.79
CA GLU A 94 -9.76 25.14 29.88
C GLU A 94 -8.85 25.10 28.65
N THR A 95 -7.96 24.11 28.55
CA THR A 95 -7.04 23.95 27.42
C THR A 95 -7.82 23.66 26.14
N ARG A 96 -7.60 24.49 25.11
CA ARG A 96 -8.11 24.30 23.74
C ARG A 96 -7.00 24.29 22.70
N GLN A 97 -5.79 24.72 23.05
CA GLN A 97 -4.59 24.65 22.20
C GLN A 97 -3.38 24.20 23.03
N ILE A 98 -2.45 23.47 22.41
CA ILE A 98 -1.19 23.05 23.04
C ILE A 98 0.04 23.28 22.17
N GLU A 99 1.19 23.36 22.84
CA GLU A 99 2.52 23.31 22.23
C GLU A 99 3.40 22.30 22.96
N LEU A 100 4.12 21.45 22.20
CA LEU A 100 4.90 20.33 22.71
C LEU A 100 6.40 20.53 22.54
N LEU A 101 7.14 20.40 23.64
CA LEU A 101 8.59 20.48 23.73
C LEU A 101 9.15 19.15 24.25
N LEU A 102 10.14 18.57 23.56
CA LEU A 102 10.84 17.39 24.09
C LEU A 102 11.91 17.84 25.10
N GLU A 103 11.86 17.32 26.32
CA GLU A 103 12.81 17.65 27.37
C GLU A 103 13.94 16.63 27.50
N ARG A 104 13.62 15.33 27.47
CA ARG A 104 14.61 14.24 27.61
C ARG A 104 14.13 12.98 26.90
N VAL A 105 15.05 12.24 26.29
CA VAL A 105 14.80 10.87 25.81
C VAL A 105 15.90 9.95 26.34
N LYS A 106 15.51 8.82 26.92
CA LYS A 106 16.43 7.78 27.37
C LYS A 106 16.45 6.66 26.34
N MET A 107 17.63 6.29 25.87
CA MET A 107 17.83 5.23 24.88
C MET A 107 17.95 3.85 25.57
N ALA A 108 17.87 2.76 24.81
CA ALA A 108 18.00 1.41 25.33
C ALA A 108 19.43 1.04 25.79
N ASP A 109 20.47 1.69 25.25
CA ASP A 109 21.84 1.56 25.75
C ASP A 109 22.11 2.33 27.07
N GLY A 110 21.10 3.04 27.58
CA GLY A 110 21.17 3.85 28.79
C GLY A 110 21.65 5.29 28.57
N SER A 111 22.00 5.69 27.34
CA SER A 111 22.31 7.08 27.02
C SER A 111 21.08 7.98 27.18
N LEU A 112 21.32 9.27 27.44
CA LEU A 112 20.28 10.26 27.73
C LEU A 112 20.46 11.46 26.80
N TRP A 113 19.55 11.60 25.85
CA TRP A 113 19.37 12.83 25.09
C TRP A 113 18.66 13.87 25.97
N GLN A 114 19.13 15.12 25.93
CA GLN A 114 18.54 16.25 26.66
C GLN A 114 18.18 17.36 25.67
N GLY A 115 16.92 17.78 25.73
CA GLY A 115 16.34 18.83 24.93
C GLY A 115 16.04 20.09 25.76
N GLY A 116 14.82 20.60 25.65
CA GLY A 116 14.40 21.88 26.25
C GLY A 116 14.22 22.98 25.19
N ALA A 117 14.16 24.24 25.63
CA ALA A 117 13.67 25.37 24.80
C ALA A 117 14.47 25.69 23.52
N ALA A 118 15.65 25.09 23.33
CA ALA A 118 16.44 25.19 22.10
C ALA A 118 16.04 24.15 21.03
N VAL A 119 15.26 23.12 21.37
CA VAL A 119 14.81 22.08 20.44
C VAL A 119 13.76 22.66 19.50
N GLN A 120 14.14 22.82 18.22
CA GLN A 120 13.22 23.29 17.20
C GLN A 120 12.24 22.19 16.80
N ALA A 121 10.94 22.46 16.96
CA ALA A 121 9.87 21.62 16.47
C ALA A 121 9.45 22.07 15.06
N VAL A 122 9.79 21.29 14.03
CA VAL A 122 9.46 21.57 12.63
C VAL A 122 8.19 20.81 12.24
N PRO A 123 7.11 21.47 11.81
CA PRO A 123 5.95 20.77 11.26
C PRO A 123 6.33 19.93 10.05
N VAL A 124 5.95 18.66 10.03
CA VAL A 124 6.06 17.83 8.81
C VAL A 124 4.92 18.25 7.88
N PRO A 125 5.20 18.73 6.66
CA PRO A 125 4.16 19.13 5.74
C PRO A 125 3.35 17.91 5.27
N PRO A 126 2.06 18.07 4.91
CA PRO A 126 1.30 17.00 4.28
C PRO A 126 1.91 16.65 2.92
N GLN A 127 1.87 15.37 2.54
CA GLN A 127 2.29 14.92 1.21
C GLN A 127 1.46 15.65 0.13
N GLN A 128 2.14 16.16 -0.91
CA GLN A 128 1.51 16.88 -2.02
C GLN A 128 1.70 16.14 -3.35
N PRO A 129 0.64 15.93 -4.16
CA PRO A 129 0.70 15.33 -5.49
C PRO A 129 1.80 15.87 -6.42
N ILE A 130 2.34 15.03 -7.32
CA ILE A 130 3.56 15.35 -8.07
C ILE A 130 3.39 16.54 -9.05
N ASP A 131 2.19 16.72 -9.58
CA ASP A 131 1.76 17.82 -10.44
C ASP A 131 1.76 19.20 -9.75
N SER A 132 1.69 19.26 -8.41
CA SER A 132 1.63 20.51 -7.64
C SER A 132 2.95 21.27 -7.49
N ILE A 133 4.11 20.63 -7.71
CA ILE A 133 5.44 21.30 -7.70
C ILE A 133 6.30 21.01 -8.95
N LEU A 134 5.98 19.99 -9.75
CA LEU A 134 6.51 19.83 -11.12
C LEU A 134 5.38 20.00 -12.12
N THR A 135 5.17 21.23 -12.56
CA THR A 135 4.01 21.58 -13.42
C THR A 135 4.25 21.24 -14.88
N GLY A 136 3.24 20.67 -15.53
CA GLY A 136 3.26 20.36 -16.97
C GLY A 136 4.29 19.29 -17.35
N LYS A 137 5.09 19.57 -18.39
CA LYS A 137 5.90 18.56 -19.10
C LYS A 137 6.89 17.79 -18.20
N GLN A 138 7.49 18.44 -17.20
CA GLN A 138 8.48 17.80 -16.31
C GLN A 138 7.85 16.72 -15.42
N GLY A 139 6.65 16.98 -14.87
CA GLY A 139 5.90 15.98 -14.11
C GLY A 139 5.47 14.79 -14.98
N GLU A 140 5.01 15.05 -16.22
CA GLU A 140 4.64 13.99 -17.17
C GLU A 140 5.82 13.08 -17.56
N ILE A 141 7.05 13.62 -17.66
CA ILE A 141 8.26 12.84 -17.94
C ILE A 141 8.61 11.97 -16.73
N LEU A 142 8.66 12.54 -15.52
CA LEU A 142 9.04 11.79 -14.31
C LEU A 142 8.04 10.67 -13.99
N CYS A 143 6.73 10.91 -14.13
CA CYS A 143 5.72 9.87 -13.94
C CYS A 143 5.83 8.71 -14.94
N TRP A 144 6.19 8.99 -16.20
CA TRP A 144 6.48 7.95 -17.18
C TRP A 144 7.76 7.19 -16.84
N TYR A 145 8.83 7.90 -16.47
CA TYR A 145 10.12 7.29 -16.14
C TYR A 145 9.96 6.30 -14.97
N VAL A 146 9.35 6.75 -13.88
CA VAL A 146 9.03 5.89 -12.73
C VAL A 146 8.20 4.68 -13.17
N ARG A 147 7.11 4.87 -13.93
CA ARG A 147 6.22 3.75 -14.30
C ARG A 147 6.84 2.73 -15.26
N GLU A 148 7.63 3.18 -16.25
CA GLU A 148 8.11 2.32 -17.34
C GLU A 148 9.56 1.83 -17.15
N LYS A 149 10.35 2.51 -16.31
CA LYS A 149 11.77 2.18 -16.05
C LYS A 149 12.03 1.70 -14.61
N GLU A 150 11.20 2.09 -13.64
CA GLU A 150 11.34 1.79 -12.21
C GLU A 150 10.00 1.31 -11.59
N PRO A 151 9.30 0.31 -12.19
CA PRO A 151 7.89 0.00 -11.89
C PRO A 151 7.63 -0.52 -10.47
N ASP A 152 8.65 -1.00 -9.76
CA ASP A 152 8.56 -1.50 -8.40
C ASP A 152 8.51 -0.39 -7.34
N LEU A 153 8.61 0.89 -7.76
CA LEU A 153 8.44 2.04 -6.88
C LEU A 153 6.97 2.22 -6.45
N PRO A 154 6.66 2.28 -5.14
CA PRO A 154 5.31 2.56 -4.67
C PRO A 154 4.85 3.97 -5.07
N ALA A 155 3.53 4.13 -5.26
CA ALA A 155 2.92 5.30 -5.87
C ALA A 155 3.32 6.65 -5.22
N LEU A 156 3.71 7.61 -6.07
CA LEU A 156 4.18 8.97 -5.72
C LEU A 156 3.09 9.77 -4.98
N PRO A 157 3.35 10.45 -3.83
CA PRO A 157 4.40 11.50 -3.67
C PRO A 157 5.09 11.56 -2.26
N ARG A 158 6.05 12.42 -1.87
CA ARG A 158 7.02 13.39 -2.47
C ARG A 158 7.87 13.97 -1.30
N LEU A 159 9.07 14.50 -1.59
CA LEU A 159 9.88 15.39 -0.74
C LEU A 159 9.14 16.40 0.17
N ALA A 160 9.42 16.33 1.47
CA ALA A 160 9.26 17.46 2.40
C ALA A 160 10.62 18.15 2.62
N GLY A 161 10.83 19.33 2.03
CA GLY A 161 11.94 20.21 2.40
C GLY A 161 11.60 21.02 3.64
N ALA A 162 12.49 21.05 4.64
CA ALA A 162 12.32 21.91 5.82
C ALA A 162 12.29 23.40 5.42
N PRO A 163 11.37 24.24 5.94
CA PRO A 163 11.16 25.61 5.42
C PRO A 163 12.31 26.63 5.60
N SER A 164 13.47 26.25 6.14
CA SER A 164 14.44 27.21 6.69
C SER A 164 15.92 26.83 6.57
N GLY A 165 16.31 25.97 5.62
CA GLY A 165 17.73 25.74 5.32
C GLY A 165 18.56 25.10 6.45
N GLN A 166 17.92 24.29 7.29
CA GLN A 166 18.59 23.40 8.24
C GLN A 166 18.22 21.95 7.88
N GLU A 167 19.24 21.14 7.57
CA GLU A 167 19.13 19.77 7.08
C GLU A 167 18.83 18.78 8.22
N ALA A 168 17.67 18.91 8.86
CA ALA A 168 17.32 18.08 10.01
C ALA A 168 16.69 16.72 9.64
N PHE A 169 15.90 16.66 8.56
CA PHE A 169 15.21 15.45 8.10
C PHE A 169 14.76 15.57 6.64
N TRP A 170 14.40 14.43 6.05
CA TRP A 170 13.71 14.37 4.76
C TRP A 170 12.53 13.39 4.81
N GLN A 171 11.49 13.67 4.01
CA GLN A 171 10.35 12.75 3.84
C GLN A 171 10.43 12.05 2.48
N CYS A 172 10.40 10.73 2.51
CA CYS A 172 10.49 9.86 1.34
C CYS A 172 9.13 9.69 0.63
N TRP A 173 9.16 9.20 -0.62
CA TRP A 173 8.00 8.88 -1.46
C TRP A 173 6.99 7.92 -0.81
N CYS A 174 7.43 6.99 0.04
CA CYS A 174 6.55 6.12 0.82
C CYS A 174 5.91 6.80 2.06
N GLY A 175 6.14 8.10 2.25
CA GLY A 175 5.64 8.90 3.38
C GLY A 175 6.50 8.86 4.65
N ALA A 176 7.50 7.97 4.73
CA ALA A 176 8.41 7.85 5.86
C ALA A 176 9.30 9.11 6.02
N CYS A 177 9.44 9.60 7.26
CA CYS A 177 10.38 10.66 7.62
C CYS A 177 11.67 10.05 8.17
N ASN A 178 12.82 10.45 7.62
CA ASN A 178 14.14 9.89 7.91
C ASN A 178 15.12 11.02 8.28
N PRO A 179 16.16 10.74 9.10
CA PRO A 179 17.27 11.67 9.31
C PRO A 179 17.93 12.09 7.99
N ALA A 180 18.48 13.30 7.95
CA ALA A 180 19.20 13.79 6.77
C ALA A 180 20.44 12.92 6.47
N GLY A 181 20.65 12.58 5.20
CA GLY A 181 21.76 11.73 4.74
C GLY A 181 21.53 10.22 4.87
N GLU A 182 20.46 9.76 5.53
CA GLU A 182 20.14 8.33 5.63
C GLU A 182 19.23 7.84 4.50
N ALA A 183 19.36 6.55 4.18
CA ALA A 183 18.41 5.84 3.32
C ALA A 183 17.06 5.65 4.02
N CYS A 184 15.99 5.58 3.25
CA CYS A 184 14.64 5.47 3.77
C CYS A 184 14.42 4.13 4.46
N HIS A 185 13.98 4.19 5.72
CA HIS A 185 13.79 2.99 6.53
C HIS A 185 12.72 2.02 6.01
N ALA A 186 11.77 2.52 5.21
CA ALA A 186 10.59 1.77 4.79
C ALA A 186 10.72 1.19 3.37
N CYS A 187 11.58 1.76 2.52
CA CYS A 187 11.75 1.32 1.12
C CYS A 187 13.19 1.37 0.60
N GLY A 188 14.19 1.66 1.45
CA GLY A 188 15.62 1.70 1.08
C GLY A 188 16.08 2.91 0.24
N TRP A 189 15.14 3.75 -0.24
CA TRP A 189 15.41 4.86 -1.14
C TRP A 189 16.31 5.96 -0.56
N ARG A 190 17.15 6.64 -1.35
CA ARG A 190 18.00 7.75 -0.88
C ARG A 190 17.56 9.11 -1.43
N LEU A 191 17.77 10.16 -0.63
CA LEU A 191 17.51 11.55 -1.00
C LEU A 191 18.29 11.99 -2.25
N GLU A 192 19.50 11.46 -2.44
CA GLU A 192 20.35 11.71 -3.61
C GLU A 192 19.70 11.19 -4.90
N ASP A 193 19.07 10.00 -4.86
CA ASP A 193 18.38 9.41 -6.00
C ASP A 193 17.11 10.19 -6.37
N GLU A 194 16.37 10.70 -5.38
CA GLU A 194 15.25 11.63 -5.63
C GLU A 194 15.73 12.93 -6.28
N THR A 195 16.81 13.52 -5.77
CA THR A 195 17.38 14.77 -6.30
C THR A 195 17.86 14.58 -7.74
N ARG A 196 18.47 13.43 -8.06
CA ARG A 196 18.89 13.05 -9.41
C ARG A 196 17.70 12.91 -10.37
N LEU A 197 16.64 12.20 -9.97
CA LEU A 197 15.49 11.94 -10.84
C LEU A 197 14.59 13.17 -11.05
N ALA A 198 14.57 14.11 -10.10
CA ALA A 198 13.85 15.38 -10.24
C ALA A 198 14.67 16.50 -10.94
N ALA A 199 15.95 16.27 -11.23
CA ALA A 199 16.82 17.29 -11.82
C ALA A 199 16.35 17.70 -13.24
N PRO A 200 16.30 19.01 -13.57
CA PRO A 200 15.90 19.47 -14.90
C PRO A 200 16.73 18.83 -16.03
N ASP A 201 18.06 18.80 -15.89
CA ASP A 201 18.97 18.24 -16.88
C ASP A 201 18.70 16.75 -17.15
N PHE A 202 18.43 15.97 -16.09
CA PHE A 202 18.05 14.56 -16.20
C PHE A 202 16.70 14.41 -16.90
N LEU A 203 15.69 15.20 -16.53
CA LEU A 203 14.37 15.17 -17.18
C LEU A 203 14.43 15.64 -18.64
N GLU A 204 15.35 16.54 -18.99
CA GLU A 204 15.61 16.95 -20.38
C GLU A 204 16.31 15.83 -21.18
N GLU A 205 17.24 15.08 -20.59
CA GLU A 205 17.83 13.87 -21.18
C GLU A 205 16.77 12.78 -21.45
N GLN A 206 15.81 12.59 -20.53
CA GLN A 206 14.71 11.62 -20.70
C GLN A 206 13.62 12.09 -21.69
N ALA A 207 13.55 13.40 -21.99
CA ALA A 207 12.44 13.98 -22.76
C ALA A 207 12.27 13.45 -24.21
N PRO A 208 13.32 13.04 -24.95
CA PRO A 208 13.18 12.42 -26.26
C PRO A 208 12.57 11.02 -26.17
N GLU A 209 13.01 10.16 -25.23
CA GLU A 209 12.45 8.81 -25.07
C GLU A 209 10.99 8.87 -24.61
N TRP A 210 10.69 9.69 -23.60
CA TRP A 210 9.32 9.95 -23.15
C TRP A 210 8.37 10.35 -24.30
N LYS A 211 8.81 11.28 -25.15
CA LYS A 211 7.99 11.78 -26.27
C LYS A 211 7.83 10.72 -27.37
N TYR A 212 8.85 9.88 -27.57
CA TYR A 212 8.81 8.75 -28.50
C TYR A 212 7.79 7.70 -28.03
N ASP A 213 7.87 7.28 -26.78
CA ASP A 213 6.94 6.30 -26.20
C ASP A 213 5.51 6.85 -26.13
N ARG A 214 5.34 8.14 -25.81
CA ARG A 214 4.03 8.81 -25.89
C ARG A 214 3.46 8.76 -27.31
N ALA A 215 4.28 8.98 -28.33
CA ALA A 215 3.83 8.89 -29.72
C ALA A 215 3.40 7.47 -30.11
N LEU A 216 4.16 6.45 -29.69
CA LEU A 216 3.75 5.04 -29.88
C LEU A 216 2.44 4.73 -29.15
N ALA A 217 2.30 5.18 -27.89
CA ALA A 217 1.10 4.98 -27.09
C ALA A 217 -0.13 5.66 -27.70
N THR A 218 0.01 6.89 -28.22
CA THR A 218 -1.05 7.57 -28.97
C THR A 218 -1.44 6.77 -30.21
N ALA A 219 -0.47 6.31 -31.01
CA ALA A 219 -0.74 5.54 -32.23
C ALA A 219 -1.54 4.23 -31.99
N LYS A 220 -1.45 3.62 -30.79
CA LYS A 220 -2.27 2.46 -30.41
C LYS A 220 -3.78 2.73 -30.42
N GLY A 221 -4.23 3.98 -30.32
CA GLY A 221 -5.64 4.36 -30.48
C GLY A 221 -6.23 4.02 -31.86
N GLY A 222 -5.36 3.90 -32.87
CA GLY A 222 -5.69 3.29 -34.15
C GLY A 222 -6.54 4.13 -35.12
N ARG A 223 -7.08 5.28 -34.68
CA ARG A 223 -7.85 6.20 -35.53
C ARG A 223 -6.91 7.09 -36.34
N ALA A 224 -7.42 7.65 -37.44
CA ALA A 224 -6.66 8.58 -38.28
C ALA A 224 -6.11 9.80 -37.49
N GLU A 225 -6.86 10.31 -36.50
CA GLU A 225 -6.41 11.44 -35.67
C GLU A 225 -5.29 11.06 -34.70
N ASP A 226 -5.35 9.85 -34.14
CA ASP A 226 -4.31 9.35 -33.22
C ASP A 226 -2.96 9.22 -33.94
N TYR A 227 -2.98 8.75 -35.19
CA TYR A 227 -1.78 8.73 -36.03
C TYR A 227 -1.26 10.14 -36.39
N ARG A 228 -2.13 11.14 -36.61
CA ARG A 228 -1.68 12.53 -36.83
C ARG A 228 -1.01 13.11 -35.58
N GLN A 229 -1.59 12.88 -34.41
CA GLN A 229 -1.01 13.32 -33.14
C GLN A 229 0.33 12.62 -32.87
N ALA A 230 0.42 11.31 -33.12
CA ALA A 230 1.67 10.55 -33.03
C ALA A 230 2.74 11.06 -34.02
N ALA A 231 2.37 11.34 -35.28
CA ALA A 231 3.27 11.93 -36.27
C ALA A 231 3.76 13.33 -35.86
N GLY A 232 2.91 14.14 -35.22
CA GLY A 232 3.27 15.44 -34.65
C GLY A 232 4.28 15.32 -33.50
N LEU A 233 4.10 14.35 -32.61
CA LEU A 233 5.05 14.04 -31.54
C LEU A 233 6.41 13.56 -32.11
N MET A 234 6.38 12.63 -33.08
CA MET A 234 7.58 12.15 -33.78
C MET A 234 8.30 13.28 -34.56
N HIS A 235 7.57 14.24 -35.13
CA HIS A 235 8.20 15.37 -35.81
C HIS A 235 9.06 16.22 -34.86
N MET A 236 8.61 16.42 -33.61
CA MET A 236 9.35 17.18 -32.60
C MET A 236 10.54 16.42 -31.98
N LEU A 237 10.91 15.25 -32.52
CA LEU A 237 12.08 14.47 -32.12
C LEU A 237 13.26 14.58 -33.10
N GLY A 238 13.02 15.08 -34.32
CA GLY A 238 14.07 15.18 -35.35
C GLY A 238 14.67 13.81 -35.67
N ASP A 239 15.99 13.70 -35.52
CA ASP A 239 16.79 12.51 -35.87
C ASP A 239 16.93 11.52 -34.69
N TYR A 240 16.14 11.64 -33.62
CA TYR A 240 16.17 10.71 -32.49
C TYR A 240 15.56 9.35 -32.84
N ARG A 241 16.35 8.27 -32.68
CA ARG A 241 16.01 6.90 -33.11
C ARG A 241 15.55 6.89 -34.57
N ASP A 242 14.42 6.26 -34.86
CA ASP A 242 13.73 6.19 -36.14
C ASP A 242 12.58 7.21 -36.25
N ALA A 243 12.54 8.27 -35.42
CA ALA A 243 11.41 9.18 -35.36
C ALA A 243 11.05 9.85 -36.70
N ALA A 244 12.04 10.14 -37.56
CA ALA A 244 11.80 10.64 -38.92
C ALA A 244 11.07 9.61 -39.81
N GLU A 245 11.41 8.33 -39.71
CA GLU A 245 10.76 7.23 -40.41
C GLU A 245 9.37 6.94 -39.82
N MET A 246 9.26 6.89 -38.49
CA MET A 246 7.99 6.69 -37.79
C MET A 246 7.01 7.85 -38.01
N LYS A 247 7.48 9.09 -38.13
CA LYS A 247 6.66 10.23 -38.58
C LYS A 247 6.07 9.98 -39.97
N LYS A 248 6.89 9.52 -40.93
CA LYS A 248 6.43 9.20 -42.29
C LYS A 248 5.40 8.08 -42.26
N LYS A 249 5.71 6.98 -41.57
CA LYS A 249 4.80 5.84 -41.37
C LYS A 249 3.48 6.26 -40.72
N PHE A 250 3.49 7.05 -39.66
CA PHE A 250 2.27 7.54 -39.02
C PHE A 250 1.47 8.52 -39.90
N THR A 251 2.13 9.31 -40.76
CA THR A 251 1.44 10.15 -41.74
C THR A 251 0.71 9.29 -42.79
N GLU A 252 1.41 8.31 -43.37
CA GLU A 252 0.82 7.32 -44.30
C GLU A 252 -0.32 6.53 -43.62
N TYR A 253 -0.18 6.21 -42.34
CA TYR A 253 -1.17 5.47 -41.56
C TYR A 253 -2.44 6.31 -41.24
N ALA A 254 -2.28 7.62 -41.05
CA ALA A 254 -3.40 8.54 -40.88
C ALA A 254 -4.23 8.72 -42.16
N GLU A 255 -3.59 8.68 -43.33
CA GLU A 255 -4.26 8.75 -44.63
C GLU A 255 -4.90 7.41 -45.03
N ALA A 256 -4.28 6.29 -44.66
CA ALA A 256 -4.75 4.95 -45.02
C ALA A 256 -5.90 4.41 -44.15
N GLN A 257 -5.95 4.73 -42.85
CA GLN A 257 -6.99 4.21 -41.94
C GLN A 257 -8.45 4.37 -42.44
N PRO A 258 -8.91 5.54 -42.97
CA PRO A 258 -10.29 5.64 -43.45
C PRO A 258 -10.56 4.78 -44.69
N VAL A 259 -9.58 4.62 -45.59
CA VAL A 259 -9.69 3.73 -46.77
C VAL A 259 -9.74 2.26 -46.35
N TYR A 260 -9.00 1.91 -45.31
CA TYR A 260 -9.00 0.56 -44.73
C TYR A 260 -10.33 0.22 -44.03
N GLU A 261 -10.90 1.16 -43.26
CA GLU A 261 -12.24 1.01 -42.66
C GLU A 261 -13.34 0.88 -43.73
N GLU A 262 -13.29 1.71 -44.78
CA GLU A 262 -14.23 1.63 -45.92
C GLU A 262 -14.13 0.28 -46.65
N ALA A 263 -12.92 -0.21 -46.92
CA ALA A 263 -12.70 -1.49 -47.57
C ALA A 263 -13.22 -2.67 -46.75
N LYS A 264 -13.09 -2.64 -45.41
CA LYS A 264 -13.69 -3.65 -44.52
C LYS A 264 -15.22 -3.61 -44.58
N GLY A 265 -15.83 -2.42 -44.45
CA GLY A 265 -17.28 -2.26 -44.57
C GLY A 265 -17.85 -2.68 -45.93
N LEU A 266 -17.08 -2.52 -47.02
CA LEU A 266 -17.43 -3.07 -48.34
C LEU A 266 -17.40 -4.60 -48.34
N ALA A 267 -16.34 -5.22 -47.83
CA ALA A 267 -16.17 -6.67 -47.82
C ALA A 267 -17.23 -7.41 -46.98
N GLU A 268 -17.72 -6.80 -45.89
CA GLU A 268 -18.81 -7.34 -45.05
C GLU A 268 -20.11 -7.63 -45.83
N THR A 269 -20.34 -6.97 -46.97
CA THR A 269 -21.50 -7.26 -47.84
C THR A 269 -21.40 -8.61 -48.58
N GLY A 270 -20.21 -9.23 -48.61
CA GLY A 270 -20.02 -10.60 -49.08
C GLY A 270 -20.19 -10.86 -50.58
N THR A 271 -20.29 -9.82 -51.43
CA THR A 271 -20.47 -9.99 -52.88
C THR A 271 -19.17 -9.91 -53.66
N LEU A 272 -19.11 -10.57 -54.82
CA LEU A 272 -17.95 -10.53 -55.72
C LEU A 272 -17.54 -9.11 -56.13
N ALA A 273 -18.53 -8.23 -56.38
CA ALA A 273 -18.27 -6.83 -56.74
C ALA A 273 -17.64 -6.07 -55.58
N CYS A 274 -18.12 -6.32 -54.35
CA CYS A 274 -17.64 -5.64 -53.16
C CYS A 274 -16.27 -6.15 -52.70
N TYR A 275 -15.98 -7.45 -52.77
CA TYR A 275 -14.63 -7.97 -52.54
C TYR A 275 -13.60 -7.40 -53.53
N ARG A 276 -13.96 -7.30 -54.82
CA ARG A 276 -13.09 -6.71 -55.85
C ARG A 276 -12.85 -5.21 -55.62
N GLU A 277 -13.87 -4.44 -55.24
CA GLU A 277 -13.69 -3.01 -54.95
C GLU A 277 -12.93 -2.79 -53.63
N ALA A 278 -13.20 -3.59 -52.59
CA ALA A 278 -12.43 -3.57 -51.35
C ALA A 278 -10.95 -3.90 -51.58
N ALA A 279 -10.64 -4.96 -52.32
CA ALA A 279 -9.26 -5.30 -52.70
C ALA A 279 -8.56 -4.17 -53.50
N LYS A 280 -9.30 -3.48 -54.37
CA LYS A 280 -8.82 -2.31 -55.13
C LYS A 280 -8.63 -1.06 -54.26
N GLN A 281 -9.40 -0.89 -53.18
CA GLN A 281 -9.15 0.14 -52.19
C GLN A 281 -7.89 -0.17 -51.37
N LEU A 282 -7.74 -1.41 -50.90
CA LEU A 282 -6.54 -1.86 -50.16
C LEU A 282 -5.25 -1.82 -51.01
N GLU A 283 -5.35 -2.03 -52.33
CA GLU A 283 -4.23 -1.87 -53.28
C GLU A 283 -3.58 -0.47 -53.26
N ARG A 284 -4.34 0.55 -52.84
CA ARG A 284 -3.84 1.93 -52.71
C ARG A 284 -3.04 2.17 -51.43
N ILE A 285 -3.10 1.24 -50.47
CA ILE A 285 -2.50 1.34 -49.13
C ILE A 285 -1.70 0.08 -48.75
N PRO A 286 -0.83 -0.47 -49.62
CA PRO A 286 -0.28 -1.82 -49.49
C PRO A 286 0.58 -2.04 -48.23
N ASN A 287 1.15 -0.97 -47.66
CA ASN A 287 2.03 -1.03 -46.48
C ASN A 287 1.28 -0.71 -45.16
N TYR A 288 -0.05 -0.66 -45.19
CA TYR A 288 -0.88 -0.28 -44.04
C TYR A 288 -1.37 -1.51 -43.27
N LYS A 289 -0.86 -1.74 -42.04
CA LYS A 289 -1.23 -2.91 -41.22
C LYS A 289 -1.14 -4.22 -42.05
N ASP A 290 -2.23 -4.98 -42.05
CA ASP A 290 -2.52 -6.21 -42.80
C ASP A 290 -3.12 -5.95 -44.20
N ALA A 291 -3.16 -4.71 -44.72
CA ALA A 291 -3.89 -4.39 -45.95
C ALA A 291 -3.45 -5.18 -47.19
N ALA A 292 -2.17 -5.55 -47.33
CA ALA A 292 -1.72 -6.43 -48.42
C ALA A 292 -2.25 -7.86 -48.27
N GLU A 293 -2.18 -8.42 -47.05
CA GLU A 293 -2.66 -9.77 -46.73
C GLU A 293 -4.19 -9.83 -46.85
N LEU A 294 -4.89 -8.83 -46.35
CA LEU A 294 -6.34 -8.67 -46.44
C LEU A 294 -6.80 -8.40 -47.88
N ARG A 295 -5.98 -7.74 -48.71
CA ARG A 295 -6.21 -7.64 -50.17
C ARG A 295 -6.08 -9.00 -50.83
N GLU A 296 -5.05 -9.78 -50.49
CA GLU A 296 -4.90 -11.16 -50.98
C GLU A 296 -6.05 -12.04 -50.50
N GLU A 297 -6.53 -11.87 -49.26
CA GLU A 297 -7.72 -12.55 -48.73
C GLU A 297 -8.99 -12.15 -49.51
N TYR A 298 -9.23 -10.86 -49.76
CA TYR A 298 -10.40 -10.42 -50.53
C TYR A 298 -10.33 -10.80 -52.00
N LEU A 299 -9.14 -10.76 -52.62
CA LEU A 299 -8.92 -11.32 -53.95
C LEU A 299 -9.14 -12.82 -53.94
N LYS A 300 -8.71 -13.54 -52.91
CA LYS A 300 -8.95 -14.98 -52.77
C LYS A 300 -10.43 -15.29 -52.52
N CYS A 301 -11.16 -14.48 -51.76
CA CYS A 301 -12.61 -14.62 -51.60
C CYS A 301 -13.34 -14.35 -52.92
N ALA A 302 -12.90 -13.36 -53.70
CA ALA A 302 -13.39 -13.11 -55.05
C ALA A 302 -13.05 -14.28 -56.00
N GLU A 303 -11.81 -14.77 -55.97
CA GLU A 303 -11.33 -15.91 -56.75
C GLU A 303 -11.99 -17.22 -56.32
N ASP A 304 -12.32 -17.43 -55.04
CA ASP A 304 -13.05 -18.60 -54.54
C ASP A 304 -14.52 -18.51 -54.96
N LEU A 305 -15.14 -17.32 -55.00
CA LEU A 305 -16.47 -17.13 -55.59
C LEU A 305 -16.45 -17.38 -57.11
N GLU A 306 -15.38 -16.97 -57.80
CA GLU A 306 -15.17 -17.20 -59.24
C GLU A 306 -14.76 -18.65 -59.55
N GLU A 307 -14.01 -19.31 -58.68
CA GLU A 307 -13.53 -20.70 -58.81
C GLU A 307 -14.64 -21.67 -58.37
N GLN A 308 -15.49 -21.33 -57.40
CA GLN A 308 -16.78 -22.00 -57.21
C GLN A 308 -17.70 -21.82 -58.44
N ALA A 309 -17.44 -20.83 -59.30
CA ALA A 309 -18.06 -20.69 -60.62
C ALA A 309 -17.25 -21.31 -61.80
N ALA A 310 -15.96 -21.66 -61.61
CA ALA A 310 -15.03 -22.10 -62.68
C ALA A 310 -14.36 -23.49 -62.48
N ARG A 311 -14.29 -24.05 -61.27
CA ARG A 311 -14.21 -25.51 -61.02
C ARG A 311 -15.46 -26.23 -61.51
N LYS A 312 -16.58 -25.51 -61.65
CA LYS A 312 -17.71 -25.93 -62.49
C LYS A 312 -17.36 -26.07 -64.00
N LYS A 313 -16.14 -25.73 -64.44
CA LYS A 313 -15.71 -25.72 -65.85
C LYS A 313 -14.42 -26.47 -66.19
N THR A 314 -13.32 -26.44 -65.41
CA THR A 314 -12.01 -26.92 -65.95
C THR A 314 -10.97 -27.54 -64.99
N VAL A 315 -11.07 -28.87 -64.79
CA VAL A 315 -10.02 -29.76 -64.20
C VAL A 315 -8.90 -30.09 -65.24
N ARG A 316 -8.52 -29.15 -66.11
CA ARG A 316 -8.00 -29.46 -67.46
C ARG A 316 -6.55 -28.99 -67.73
N LYS A 317 -5.56 -29.81 -67.32
CA LYS A 317 -4.14 -29.87 -67.81
C LYS A 317 -3.21 -28.71 -67.36
N ARG A 318 -2.29 -28.83 -66.37
CA ARG A 318 -0.95 -29.48 -66.32
C ARG A 318 0.05 -29.15 -67.48
N LYS A 319 1.26 -28.61 -67.15
CA LYS A 319 2.64 -28.69 -67.80
C LYS A 319 3.59 -27.63 -67.16
N CYS A 320 4.92 -27.79 -66.90
CA CYS A 320 6.15 -28.20 -67.66
C CYS A 320 6.77 -27.04 -68.51
N LEU A 321 7.93 -26.38 -68.27
CA LEU A 321 9.15 -26.47 -67.38
C LEU A 321 10.46 -27.01 -68.07
N ILE A 322 11.66 -26.49 -67.68
CA ILE A 322 13.11 -26.92 -67.88
C ILE A 322 14.03 -25.85 -68.54
N SER A 323 15.07 -25.34 -67.83
CA SER A 323 16.03 -24.32 -68.34
C SER A 323 17.37 -24.13 -67.54
N ILE A 324 18.00 -25.20 -67.01
CA ILE A 324 18.87 -25.10 -65.81
C ILE A 324 20.42 -25.19 -66.02
N LEU A 325 20.94 -25.66 -67.15
CA LEU A 325 22.25 -26.36 -67.16
C LEU A 325 23.57 -25.52 -67.07
N ILE A 326 23.58 -24.23 -67.38
CA ILE A 326 24.85 -23.48 -67.62
C ILE A 326 25.49 -22.92 -66.32
N VAL A 327 24.74 -22.85 -65.22
CA VAL A 327 25.18 -22.23 -63.94
C VAL A 327 26.22 -23.08 -63.18
N CYS A 328 26.35 -24.37 -63.49
CA CYS A 328 26.96 -25.35 -62.59
C CYS A 328 28.49 -25.28 -62.43
N VAL A 329 29.24 -24.76 -63.41
CA VAL A 329 30.71 -24.94 -63.45
C VAL A 329 31.48 -23.84 -62.72
N THR A 330 31.07 -22.58 -62.83
CA THR A 330 31.68 -21.47 -62.08
C THR A 330 31.34 -21.50 -60.59
N GLY A 331 30.20 -22.10 -60.22
CA GLY A 331 29.79 -22.29 -58.83
C GLY A 331 30.74 -23.18 -58.02
N LEU A 332 31.37 -24.19 -58.64
CA LEU A 332 32.21 -25.17 -57.93
C LEU A 332 33.50 -24.57 -57.33
N LEU A 333 34.11 -23.58 -57.99
CA LEU A 333 35.31 -22.91 -57.50
C LEU A 333 35.00 -21.91 -56.37
N VAL A 334 33.89 -21.18 -56.52
CA VAL A 334 33.38 -20.29 -55.47
C VAL A 334 32.97 -21.10 -54.23
N ALA A 335 32.34 -22.26 -54.43
CA ALA A 335 31.92 -23.16 -53.35
C ALA A 335 33.07 -23.63 -52.45
N ALA A 336 34.29 -23.86 -52.98
CA ALA A 336 35.43 -24.34 -52.20
C ALA A 336 35.99 -23.29 -51.20
N ILE A 337 36.05 -22.02 -51.62
CA ILE A 337 36.46 -20.91 -50.75
C ILE A 337 35.39 -20.63 -49.70
N LEU A 338 34.11 -20.64 -50.12
CA LEU A 338 32.97 -20.52 -49.20
C LEU A 338 32.95 -21.65 -48.17
N LEU A 339 33.17 -22.91 -48.57
CA LEU A 339 33.27 -24.06 -47.66
C LEU A 339 34.31 -23.84 -46.54
N THR A 340 35.48 -23.28 -46.88
CA THR A 340 36.54 -23.09 -45.89
C THR A 340 36.17 -22.06 -44.83
N ASN A 341 35.70 -20.89 -45.24
CA ASN A 341 35.38 -19.78 -44.32
C ASN A 341 34.02 -19.96 -43.61
N TYR A 342 33.01 -20.52 -44.26
CA TYR A 342 31.66 -20.65 -43.70
C TYR A 342 31.39 -22.01 -43.02
N VAL A 343 32.24 -23.03 -43.20
CA VAL A 343 32.02 -24.36 -42.59
C VAL A 343 33.19 -24.79 -41.70
N PHE A 344 34.43 -24.80 -42.19
CA PHE A 344 35.55 -25.40 -41.45
C PHE A 344 36.04 -24.57 -40.26
N ILE A 345 36.25 -23.25 -40.44
CA ILE A 345 36.70 -22.38 -39.34
C ILE A 345 35.65 -22.29 -38.22
N PRO A 346 34.34 -22.07 -38.51
CA PRO A 346 33.31 -22.07 -37.48
C PRO A 346 33.16 -23.43 -36.78
N LEU A 347 33.31 -24.56 -37.50
CA LEU A 347 33.26 -25.90 -36.89
C LEU A 347 34.36 -26.12 -35.84
N TYR A 348 35.57 -25.60 -36.09
CA TYR A 348 36.67 -25.67 -35.14
C TYR A 348 36.37 -24.87 -33.86
N ASN A 349 35.96 -23.61 -34.02
CA ASN A 349 35.62 -22.74 -32.88
C ASN A 349 34.42 -23.28 -32.09
N TYR A 350 33.42 -23.86 -32.75
CA TYR A 350 32.26 -24.49 -32.11
C TYR A 350 32.69 -25.66 -31.20
N ASN A 351 33.57 -26.53 -31.69
CA ASN A 351 34.11 -27.63 -30.90
C ASN A 351 35.06 -27.16 -29.78
N LYS A 352 35.69 -25.98 -29.93
CA LYS A 352 36.48 -25.34 -28.86
C LYS A 352 35.56 -24.85 -27.74
N GLY A 353 34.47 -24.15 -28.05
CA GLY A 353 33.50 -23.66 -27.05
C GLY A 353 32.93 -24.79 -26.18
N ILE A 354 32.59 -25.93 -26.77
CA ILE A 354 32.12 -27.13 -26.04
C ILE A 354 33.18 -27.58 -25.01
N LYS A 355 34.44 -27.73 -25.42
CA LYS A 355 35.53 -28.16 -24.53
C LYS A 355 35.81 -27.17 -23.39
N GLN A 356 35.63 -25.88 -23.65
CA GLN A 356 35.81 -24.84 -22.62
C GLN A 356 34.72 -24.95 -21.55
N ARG A 357 33.45 -25.17 -21.95
CA ARG A 357 32.36 -25.45 -20.99
C ARG A 357 32.62 -26.73 -20.19
N GLU A 358 33.05 -27.81 -20.86
CA GLU A 358 33.41 -29.08 -20.20
C GLU A 358 34.57 -28.94 -19.20
N ALA A 359 35.42 -27.91 -19.35
CA ALA A 359 36.51 -27.59 -18.42
C ALA A 359 36.11 -26.58 -17.31
N GLY A 360 34.86 -26.11 -17.27
CA GLY A 360 34.41 -25.05 -16.35
C GLY A 360 34.83 -23.62 -16.75
N GLU A 361 35.39 -23.42 -17.95
CA GLU A 361 35.76 -22.10 -18.48
C GLU A 361 34.52 -21.39 -19.09
N TYR A 362 33.47 -21.18 -18.29
CA TYR A 362 32.16 -20.72 -18.78
C TYR A 362 32.22 -19.41 -19.58
N GLU A 363 32.88 -18.37 -19.07
CA GLU A 363 33.05 -17.10 -19.80
C GLU A 363 33.82 -17.25 -21.13
N ALA A 364 34.87 -18.07 -21.14
CA ALA A 364 35.68 -18.28 -22.35
C ALA A 364 34.92 -19.10 -23.41
N SER A 365 34.04 -20.00 -22.97
CA SER A 365 33.09 -20.72 -23.80
C SER A 365 32.02 -19.78 -24.37
N VAL A 366 31.38 -18.94 -23.54
CA VAL A 366 30.40 -17.93 -23.96
C VAL A 366 31.01 -16.97 -24.99
N SER A 367 32.23 -16.47 -24.77
CA SER A 367 32.94 -15.64 -25.75
C SER A 367 33.13 -16.37 -27.09
N THR A 368 33.57 -17.64 -27.04
CA THR A 368 33.81 -18.44 -28.26
C THR A 368 32.52 -18.76 -29.02
N PHE A 369 31.39 -18.92 -28.34
CA PHE A 369 30.08 -19.07 -28.99
C PHE A 369 29.49 -17.73 -29.45
N THR A 370 29.82 -16.61 -28.80
CA THR A 370 29.41 -15.27 -29.25
C THR A 370 30.11 -14.91 -30.56
N ASP A 371 31.41 -15.21 -30.69
CA ASP A 371 32.20 -15.01 -31.92
C ASP A 371 31.68 -15.82 -33.13
N LEU A 372 30.83 -16.83 -32.89
CA LEU A 372 30.26 -17.71 -33.92
C LEU A 372 28.92 -17.22 -34.50
N GLY A 373 28.24 -16.29 -33.84
CA GLY A 373 26.93 -15.78 -34.25
C GLY A 373 25.92 -16.89 -34.55
N ASP A 374 25.33 -16.86 -35.76
CA ASP A 374 24.31 -17.82 -36.21
C ASP A 374 24.87 -19.18 -36.66
N TYR A 375 26.16 -19.48 -36.41
CA TYR A 375 26.71 -20.78 -36.80
C TYR A 375 26.12 -21.91 -35.94
N LYS A 376 25.40 -22.83 -36.61
CA LYS A 376 24.64 -23.93 -35.99
C LYS A 376 23.66 -23.38 -34.93
N ASP A 377 23.86 -23.79 -33.69
CA ASP A 377 23.08 -23.51 -32.50
C ASP A 377 23.93 -22.74 -31.47
N SER A 378 24.92 -21.94 -31.90
CA SER A 378 25.84 -21.26 -30.96
C SER A 378 25.12 -20.35 -29.95
N SER A 379 24.00 -19.72 -30.34
CA SER A 379 23.15 -18.95 -29.40
C SER A 379 22.45 -19.82 -28.35
N GLU A 380 22.14 -21.08 -28.66
CA GLU A 380 21.64 -22.08 -27.73
C GLU A 380 22.77 -22.61 -26.84
N GLN A 381 23.97 -22.80 -27.40
CA GLN A 381 25.15 -23.20 -26.62
C GLN A 381 25.59 -22.13 -25.61
N ILE A 382 25.36 -20.84 -25.86
CA ILE A 382 25.54 -19.77 -24.85
C ILE A 382 24.59 -19.99 -23.67
N ARG A 383 23.29 -20.21 -23.92
CA ARG A 383 22.29 -20.48 -22.87
C ARG A 383 22.65 -21.73 -22.08
N GLU A 384 23.04 -22.81 -22.76
CA GLU A 384 23.48 -24.05 -22.10
C GLU A 384 24.75 -23.84 -21.25
N THR A 385 25.67 -22.98 -21.68
CA THR A 385 26.88 -22.66 -20.92
C THR A 385 26.54 -21.90 -19.63
N ARG A 386 25.67 -20.90 -19.72
CA ARG A 386 25.19 -20.14 -18.54
C ARG A 386 24.31 -20.98 -17.61
N TYR A 387 23.54 -21.92 -18.15
CA TYR A 387 22.78 -22.90 -17.36
C TYR A 387 23.72 -23.82 -16.55
N GLN A 388 24.77 -24.34 -17.17
CA GLN A 388 25.75 -25.19 -16.47
C GLN A 388 26.61 -24.43 -15.46
N GLU A 389 26.88 -23.14 -15.71
CA GLU A 389 27.51 -22.24 -14.74
C GLU A 389 26.63 -22.02 -13.50
N ALA A 390 25.34 -21.71 -13.68
CA ALA A 390 24.39 -21.58 -12.59
C ALA A 390 24.19 -22.90 -11.82
N GLN A 391 24.23 -24.05 -12.50
CA GLN A 391 24.21 -25.36 -11.85
C GLN A 391 25.46 -25.58 -11.00
N ALA A 392 26.66 -25.19 -11.47
CA ALA A 392 27.88 -25.31 -10.70
C ALA A 392 27.88 -24.40 -9.45
N MET A 393 27.26 -23.22 -9.52
CA MET A 393 27.01 -22.36 -8.35
C MET A 393 26.06 -23.04 -7.35
N MET A 394 24.96 -23.62 -7.82
CA MET A 394 23.99 -24.36 -6.99
C MET A 394 24.65 -25.58 -6.31
N ASP A 395 25.46 -26.34 -7.04
CA ASP A 395 26.18 -27.51 -6.53
C ASP A 395 27.29 -27.12 -5.52
N ALA A 396 27.77 -25.88 -5.58
CA ALA A 396 28.71 -25.29 -4.61
C ALA A 396 28.03 -24.69 -3.37
N GLY A 397 26.70 -24.64 -3.31
CA GLY A 397 25.92 -24.01 -2.23
C GLY A 397 25.79 -22.49 -2.34
N ASP A 398 26.22 -21.88 -3.45
CA ASP A 398 26.05 -20.44 -3.70
C ASP A 398 24.64 -20.15 -4.25
N TYR A 399 23.64 -20.40 -3.40
CA TYR A 399 22.23 -20.40 -3.78
C TYR A 399 21.71 -19.01 -4.19
N GLU A 400 22.20 -17.93 -3.59
CA GLU A 400 21.78 -16.58 -3.98
C GLU A 400 22.24 -16.24 -5.41
N ASN A 401 23.54 -16.46 -5.71
CA ASN A 401 24.08 -16.18 -7.04
C ASN A 401 23.57 -17.17 -8.09
N ALA A 402 23.44 -18.46 -7.76
CA ALA A 402 22.82 -19.46 -8.63
C ALA A 402 21.36 -19.10 -8.96
N GLY A 403 20.57 -18.72 -7.96
CA GLY A 403 19.18 -18.31 -8.12
C GLY A 403 19.03 -17.14 -9.08
N ARG A 404 19.92 -16.13 -8.95
CA ARG A 404 19.96 -14.97 -9.84
C ARG A 404 20.46 -15.31 -11.25
N ALA A 405 21.45 -16.18 -11.38
CA ALA A 405 21.97 -16.64 -12.67
C ALA A 405 20.92 -17.44 -13.46
N PHE A 406 20.17 -18.32 -12.79
CA PHE A 406 19.05 -19.03 -13.39
C PHE A 406 17.87 -18.10 -13.74
N TYR A 407 17.52 -17.12 -12.88
CA TYR A 407 16.43 -16.18 -13.16
C TYR A 407 16.70 -15.34 -14.41
N ASN A 408 17.94 -14.87 -14.56
CA ASN A 408 18.39 -14.01 -15.65
C ASN A 408 18.74 -14.77 -16.94
N LEU A 409 18.31 -16.04 -17.09
CA LEU A 409 18.62 -16.88 -18.24
C LEU A 409 17.46 -16.86 -19.26
N PRO A 410 17.50 -16.00 -20.29
CA PRO A 410 16.40 -15.87 -21.24
C PRO A 410 16.26 -17.16 -22.08
N GLY A 411 15.03 -17.66 -22.21
CA GLY A 411 14.69 -18.68 -23.20
C GLY A 411 14.25 -18.05 -24.52
N ASN A 412 13.12 -18.50 -25.05
CA ASN A 412 12.47 -17.83 -26.19
C ASN A 412 11.58 -16.67 -25.70
N ALA A 413 10.94 -15.94 -26.62
CA ALA A 413 10.26 -14.66 -26.33
C ALA A 413 9.15 -14.71 -25.25
N THR A 414 8.71 -15.90 -24.82
CA THR A 414 7.70 -16.08 -23.75
C THR A 414 8.04 -17.19 -22.74
N GLU A 415 9.21 -17.82 -22.81
CA GLU A 415 9.56 -18.99 -21.98
C GLU A 415 10.97 -18.86 -21.38
N TYR A 416 11.17 -19.44 -20.20
CA TYR A 416 12.48 -19.55 -19.55
C TYR A 416 13.31 -20.67 -20.20
N TYR A 417 14.64 -20.63 -20.02
CA TYR A 417 15.50 -21.67 -20.57
C TYR A 417 15.39 -22.98 -19.75
N LYS A 418 14.85 -24.06 -20.33
CA LYS A 418 14.60 -25.33 -19.62
C LYS A 418 13.79 -25.09 -18.33
N ASP A 419 14.21 -25.72 -17.23
CA ASP A 419 13.72 -25.60 -15.86
C ASP A 419 14.41 -24.47 -15.06
N SER A 420 15.07 -23.51 -15.71
CA SER A 420 15.81 -22.44 -15.01
C SER A 420 14.97 -21.65 -14.02
N LEU A 421 13.71 -21.31 -14.32
CA LEU A 421 12.84 -20.64 -13.34
C LEU A 421 12.59 -21.53 -12.11
N GLU A 422 12.38 -22.84 -12.29
CA GLU A 422 12.16 -23.79 -11.20
C GLU A 422 13.41 -23.91 -10.34
N LYS A 423 14.59 -24.07 -10.96
CA LYS A 423 15.89 -24.07 -10.29
C LYS A 423 16.20 -22.76 -9.58
N SER A 424 15.83 -21.61 -10.16
CA SER A 424 15.97 -20.29 -9.54
C SER A 424 15.18 -20.21 -8.24
N MET A 425 13.90 -20.59 -8.29
CA MET A 425 13.02 -20.59 -7.12
C MET A 425 13.49 -21.59 -6.06
N GLU A 426 13.99 -22.76 -6.45
CA GLU A 426 14.56 -23.74 -5.53
C GLU A 426 15.85 -23.23 -4.87
N CYS A 427 16.74 -22.55 -5.60
CA CYS A 427 17.91 -21.91 -4.99
C CYS A 427 17.50 -20.85 -3.97
N TYR A 428 16.57 -19.95 -4.31
CA TYR A 428 16.06 -18.96 -3.36
C TYR A 428 15.39 -19.59 -2.14
N ARG A 429 14.67 -20.71 -2.33
CA ARG A 429 14.06 -21.47 -1.22
C ARG A 429 15.12 -22.10 -0.31
N LEU A 430 16.19 -22.66 -0.89
CA LEU A 430 17.32 -23.22 -0.14
C LEU A 430 18.06 -22.13 0.66
N HIS A 431 18.32 -20.96 0.08
CA HIS A 431 18.93 -19.85 0.83
C HIS A 431 18.04 -19.33 1.96
N ALA A 432 16.72 -19.21 1.72
CA ALA A 432 15.77 -18.87 2.78
C ALA A 432 15.72 -19.94 3.89
N GLN A 433 15.90 -21.23 3.52
CA GLN A 433 15.97 -22.34 4.46
C GLN A 433 17.18 -22.22 5.39
N GLU A 434 18.31 -21.65 4.96
CA GLU A 434 19.50 -21.45 5.81
C GLU A 434 19.21 -20.50 6.98
N TYR A 435 18.48 -19.40 6.74
CA TYR A 435 18.01 -18.51 7.81
C TYR A 435 16.97 -19.20 8.70
N PHE A 436 16.04 -19.96 8.10
CA PHE A 436 15.01 -20.70 8.82
C PHE A 436 15.60 -21.74 9.78
N ASP A 437 16.55 -22.55 9.30
CA ASP A 437 17.22 -23.60 10.09
C ASP A 437 18.13 -23.00 11.18
N ALA A 438 18.57 -21.75 11.01
CA ALA A 438 19.26 -20.97 12.03
C ALA A 438 18.32 -20.34 13.09
N GLY A 439 16.99 -20.44 12.90
CA GLY A 439 15.97 -19.81 13.75
C GLY A 439 15.79 -18.30 13.49
N ASP A 440 16.36 -17.75 12.41
CA ASP A 440 16.16 -16.37 11.99
C ASP A 440 15.01 -16.29 10.98
N TYR A 441 13.80 -16.54 11.50
CA TYR A 441 12.57 -16.54 10.73
C TYR A 441 12.28 -15.18 10.07
N PHE A 442 12.69 -14.08 10.72
CA PHE A 442 12.55 -12.73 10.16
C PHE A 442 13.40 -12.55 8.90
N SER A 443 14.68 -12.95 8.92
CA SER A 443 15.54 -12.85 7.73
C SER A 443 15.09 -13.80 6.62
N ALA A 444 14.66 -15.03 6.96
CA ALA A 444 14.06 -15.97 6.00
C ALA A 444 12.85 -15.34 5.29
N ARG A 445 11.92 -14.78 6.07
CA ARG A 445 10.68 -14.16 5.57
C ARG A 445 10.96 -12.91 4.74
N THR A 446 11.86 -12.03 5.21
CA THR A 446 12.31 -10.84 4.48
C THR A 446 12.94 -11.20 3.14
N PHE A 447 13.86 -12.18 3.10
CA PHE A 447 14.47 -12.63 1.86
C PHE A 447 13.42 -13.14 0.86
N ILE A 448 12.51 -14.02 1.30
CA ILE A 448 11.45 -14.55 0.43
C ILE A 448 10.56 -13.42 -0.13
N THR A 449 10.24 -12.39 0.67
CA THR A 449 9.44 -11.26 0.16
C THR A 449 10.14 -10.44 -0.93
N GLY A 450 11.48 -10.49 -1.00
CA GLY A 450 12.27 -9.88 -2.07
C GLY A 450 12.30 -10.70 -3.37
N VAL A 451 11.86 -11.97 -3.36
CA VAL A 451 11.87 -12.83 -4.54
C VAL A 451 10.67 -12.52 -5.46
N PRO A 452 10.89 -12.17 -6.75
CA PRO A 452 9.80 -11.88 -7.67
C PRO A 452 8.79 -13.03 -7.79
N ASN A 453 7.50 -12.71 -7.70
CA ASN A 453 6.41 -13.70 -7.77
C ASN A 453 6.42 -14.82 -6.69
N TYR A 454 7.12 -14.68 -5.56
CA TYR A 454 7.24 -15.76 -4.54
C TYR A 454 5.89 -16.40 -4.14
N LYS A 455 4.80 -15.62 -4.01
CA LYS A 455 3.45 -16.12 -3.69
C LYS A 455 2.87 -17.11 -4.72
N LYS A 456 3.38 -17.14 -5.95
CA LYS A 456 2.99 -18.10 -7.00
C LYS A 456 3.80 -19.40 -6.93
N ASN A 457 4.95 -19.40 -6.23
CA ASN A 457 5.73 -20.58 -5.99
C ASN A 457 5.32 -21.18 -4.63
N SER A 458 4.71 -22.37 -4.65
CA SER A 458 4.22 -23.02 -3.43
C SER A 458 5.32 -23.33 -2.41
N GLY A 459 6.53 -23.66 -2.86
CA GLY A 459 7.67 -23.94 -1.95
C GLY A 459 8.10 -22.70 -1.17
N LEU A 460 8.31 -21.57 -1.86
CA LEU A 460 8.64 -20.29 -1.23
C LEU A 460 7.49 -19.76 -0.39
N TYR A 461 6.24 -19.84 -0.87
CA TYR A 461 5.09 -19.35 -0.11
C TYR A 461 4.85 -20.17 1.16
N ASN A 462 4.98 -21.49 1.11
CA ASN A 462 4.89 -22.33 2.30
C ASN A 462 6.01 -22.03 3.31
N LEU A 463 7.25 -21.80 2.85
CA LEU A 463 8.34 -21.42 3.74
C LEU A 463 8.16 -20.01 4.34
N TYR A 464 7.55 -19.08 3.59
CA TYR A 464 7.15 -17.75 4.10
C TYR A 464 6.10 -17.87 5.21
N LEU A 465 5.08 -18.72 5.02
CA LEU A 465 4.02 -18.94 6.03
C LEU A 465 4.56 -19.66 7.26
N GLU A 466 5.40 -20.69 7.08
CA GLU A 466 6.10 -21.38 8.17
C GLU A 466 7.00 -20.40 8.95
N SER A 467 7.75 -19.54 8.26
CA SER A 467 8.57 -18.50 8.91
C SER A 467 7.72 -17.54 9.72
N ALA A 468 6.60 -17.05 9.17
CA ALA A 468 5.68 -16.17 9.89
C ALA A 468 5.06 -16.87 11.12
N TYR A 469 4.70 -18.15 10.98
CA TYR A 469 4.15 -18.95 12.06
C TYR A 469 5.16 -19.14 13.21
N GLN A 470 6.40 -19.55 12.90
CA GLN A 470 7.45 -19.73 13.91
C GLN A 470 7.89 -18.41 14.56
N GLU A 471 8.01 -17.32 13.80
CA GLU A 471 8.28 -15.98 14.32
C GLU A 471 7.15 -15.53 15.28
N GLY A 472 5.89 -15.76 14.89
CA GLY A 472 4.73 -15.44 15.73
C GLY A 472 4.65 -16.28 17.01
N LEU A 473 5.02 -17.56 16.97
CA LEU A 473 5.15 -18.39 18.17
C LEU A 473 6.28 -17.91 19.08
N GLN A 474 7.41 -17.46 18.51
CA GLN A 474 8.54 -16.91 19.26
C GLN A 474 8.17 -15.59 19.94
N ASP A 475 7.52 -14.67 19.22
CA ASP A 475 7.00 -13.42 19.79
C ASP A 475 5.96 -13.70 20.90
N MET A 476 5.08 -14.69 20.73
CA MET A 476 4.13 -15.12 21.76
C MET A 476 4.84 -15.65 23.01
N ALA A 477 5.92 -16.43 22.84
CA ALA A 477 6.72 -16.93 23.95
C ALA A 477 7.54 -15.83 24.66
N ASN A 478 7.91 -14.76 23.95
CA ASN A 478 8.58 -13.58 24.50
C ASN A 478 7.62 -12.62 25.23
N GLY A 479 6.31 -12.73 24.99
CA GLY A 479 5.28 -11.82 25.51
C GLY A 479 4.96 -10.65 24.56
N ASP A 480 5.52 -10.63 23.35
CA ASP A 480 5.27 -9.64 22.30
C ASP A 480 3.94 -9.94 21.56
N TYR A 481 2.85 -10.11 22.31
CA TYR A 481 1.59 -10.69 21.81
C TYR A 481 0.99 -9.94 20.61
N TYR A 482 1.20 -8.63 20.48
CA TYR A 482 0.72 -7.86 19.32
C TYR A 482 1.44 -8.26 18.01
N ALA A 483 2.76 -8.50 18.09
CA ALA A 483 3.54 -8.98 16.96
C ALA A 483 3.16 -10.43 16.62
N ALA A 484 2.98 -11.26 17.64
CA ALA A 484 2.46 -12.63 17.50
C ALA A 484 1.09 -12.67 16.79
N VAL A 485 0.11 -11.86 17.22
CA VAL A 485 -1.22 -11.76 16.56
C VAL A 485 -1.09 -11.33 15.10
N THR A 486 -0.16 -10.42 14.79
CA THR A 486 0.07 -9.96 13.42
C THR A 486 0.62 -11.09 12.53
N LEU A 487 1.64 -11.81 13.00
CA LEU A 487 2.33 -12.85 12.23
C LEU A 487 1.51 -14.15 12.13
N LEU A 488 0.87 -14.58 13.22
CA LEU A 488 -0.05 -15.72 13.23
C LEU A 488 -1.32 -15.41 12.43
N GLY A 489 -1.74 -14.15 12.35
CA GLY A 489 -2.79 -13.68 11.44
C GLY A 489 -2.47 -13.94 9.97
N LEU A 490 -1.25 -13.59 9.53
CA LEU A 490 -0.79 -13.86 8.15
C LEU A 490 -0.77 -15.36 7.81
N ALA A 491 -0.47 -16.22 8.79
CA ALA A 491 -0.51 -17.68 8.64
C ALA A 491 -1.97 -18.21 8.63
N ALA A 492 -2.83 -17.67 9.50
CA ALA A 492 -4.23 -18.06 9.62
C ALA A 492 -5.07 -17.67 8.40
N ASP A 493 -4.81 -16.50 7.79
CA ASP A 493 -5.43 -16.06 6.54
C ASP A 493 -5.15 -17.00 5.35
N ALA A 494 -4.14 -17.88 5.49
CA ALA A 494 -3.75 -18.90 4.51
C ALA A 494 -4.08 -20.33 4.97
N ASP A 495 -4.91 -20.50 6.01
CA ASP A 495 -5.26 -21.79 6.64
C ASP A 495 -4.01 -22.64 7.02
N TYR A 496 -2.92 -22.00 7.45
CA TYR A 496 -1.64 -22.67 7.64
C TYR A 496 -1.54 -23.41 8.98
N GLN A 497 -1.48 -24.74 8.95
CA GLN A 497 -1.39 -25.60 10.16
C GLN A 497 -2.49 -25.29 11.19
N ASP A 498 -2.14 -25.14 12.47
CA ASP A 498 -3.04 -24.72 13.56
C ASP A 498 -2.95 -23.22 13.87
N SER A 499 -2.40 -22.40 12.95
CA SER A 499 -2.23 -20.95 13.14
C SER A 499 -3.50 -20.23 13.56
N GLY A 500 -4.69 -20.69 13.13
CA GLY A 500 -5.98 -20.16 13.59
C GLY A 500 -6.26 -20.39 15.09
N GLU A 501 -5.75 -21.47 15.69
CA GLU A 501 -5.81 -21.70 17.14
C GLU A 501 -4.70 -20.94 17.87
N GLN A 502 -3.49 -20.86 17.30
CA GLN A 502 -2.38 -20.07 17.86
C GLN A 502 -2.69 -18.56 17.85
N LEU A 503 -3.38 -18.07 16.82
CA LEU A 503 -3.89 -16.70 16.73
C LEU A 503 -4.91 -16.40 17.84
N LYS A 504 -5.81 -17.34 18.13
CA LYS A 504 -6.74 -17.21 19.27
C LYS A 504 -5.97 -17.15 20.59
N GLU A 505 -4.94 -17.97 20.74
CA GLU A 505 -4.11 -17.93 21.95
C GLU A 505 -3.36 -16.60 22.08
N ALA A 506 -2.73 -16.11 21.01
CA ALA A 506 -2.03 -14.83 21.02
C ALA A 506 -2.98 -13.65 21.34
N LYS A 507 -4.19 -13.64 20.77
CA LYS A 507 -5.25 -12.67 21.12
C LYS A 507 -5.68 -12.77 22.58
N TYR A 508 -5.82 -13.98 23.11
CA TYR A 508 -6.23 -14.23 24.48
C TYR A 508 -5.14 -13.80 25.49
N GLN A 509 -3.88 -14.13 25.21
CA GLN A 509 -2.74 -13.70 26.03
C GLN A 509 -2.53 -12.18 25.96
N TYR A 510 -2.71 -11.54 24.79
CA TYR A 510 -2.75 -10.08 24.68
C TYR A 510 -3.81 -9.50 25.60
N ALA A 511 -5.05 -9.99 25.53
CA ALA A 511 -6.16 -9.45 26.32
C ALA A 511 -5.94 -9.62 27.83
N LEU A 512 -5.35 -10.74 28.27
CA LEU A 512 -4.97 -10.94 29.68
C LEU A 512 -3.83 -10.00 30.13
N ALA A 513 -2.84 -9.73 29.27
CA ALA A 513 -1.72 -8.85 29.56
C ALA A 513 -2.09 -7.36 29.54
N HIS A 514 -3.09 -6.99 28.73
CA HIS A 514 -3.53 -5.60 28.51
C HIS A 514 -4.96 -5.33 29.02
N MET A 515 -5.38 -6.04 30.07
CA MET A 515 -6.71 -5.96 30.71
C MET A 515 -7.03 -4.56 31.28
N ASP A 516 -7.45 -3.66 30.39
CA ASP A 516 -7.83 -2.28 30.63
C ASP A 516 -9.05 -1.95 29.76
N ALA A 517 -10.15 -1.51 30.37
CA ALA A 517 -11.37 -1.21 29.63
C ALA A 517 -11.25 0.04 28.72
N GLY A 518 -10.14 0.78 28.77
CA GLY A 518 -9.77 1.80 27.77
C GLY A 518 -9.05 1.24 26.53
N ASN A 519 -8.50 0.03 26.57
CA ASN A 519 -7.76 -0.59 25.48
C ASN A 519 -8.73 -1.22 24.45
N THR A 520 -8.82 -0.62 23.27
CA THR A 520 -9.77 -1.01 22.21
C THR A 520 -9.49 -2.39 21.61
N GLU A 521 -8.23 -2.77 21.51
CA GLU A 521 -7.75 -4.03 20.97
C GLU A 521 -8.13 -5.21 21.88
N THR A 522 -8.11 -4.99 23.20
CA THR A 522 -8.53 -5.98 24.21
C THR A 522 -10.02 -6.28 24.10
N TRP A 523 -10.86 -5.26 23.92
CA TRP A 523 -12.29 -5.45 23.63
C TRP A 523 -12.51 -6.27 22.35
N ALA A 524 -11.90 -5.84 21.24
CA ALA A 524 -12.06 -6.50 19.94
C ALA A 524 -11.57 -7.96 19.97
N TYR A 525 -10.45 -8.24 20.64
CA TYR A 525 -9.93 -9.59 20.77
C TYR A 525 -10.82 -10.46 21.66
N LEU A 526 -11.35 -9.95 22.77
CA LEU A 526 -12.28 -10.71 23.60
C LEU A 526 -13.63 -10.96 22.90
N GLU A 527 -14.13 -10.02 22.10
CA GLU A 527 -15.34 -10.19 21.28
C GLU A 527 -15.15 -11.29 20.20
N ASP A 528 -14.03 -11.25 19.48
CA ASP A 528 -13.64 -12.31 18.52
C ASP A 528 -13.57 -13.69 19.21
N LEU A 529 -12.93 -13.76 20.38
CA LEU A 529 -12.71 -14.99 21.13
C LEU A 529 -13.99 -15.54 21.76
N GLN A 530 -14.85 -14.67 22.29
CA GLN A 530 -16.18 -15.02 22.78
C GLN A 530 -17.05 -15.56 21.65
N SER A 531 -17.04 -14.92 20.48
CA SER A 531 -17.74 -15.38 19.28
C SER A 531 -17.24 -16.75 18.81
N ALA A 532 -15.95 -17.03 19.00
CA ALA A 532 -15.33 -18.33 18.73
C ALA A 532 -15.51 -19.36 19.88
N GLY A 533 -16.11 -19.00 21.02
CA GLY A 533 -16.26 -19.87 22.19
C GLY A 533 -14.93 -20.27 22.85
N TYR A 534 -13.90 -19.42 22.77
CA TYR A 534 -12.54 -19.75 23.16
C TYR A 534 -12.28 -19.57 24.67
N LYS A 535 -11.87 -20.66 25.34
CA LYS A 535 -11.55 -20.70 26.78
C LYS A 535 -12.64 -20.04 27.64
N ASP A 536 -12.25 -19.14 28.54
CA ASP A 536 -13.13 -18.33 29.39
C ASP A 536 -13.23 -16.88 28.89
N ALA A 537 -13.04 -16.62 27.59
CA ALA A 537 -13.03 -15.27 27.02
C ALA A 537 -14.30 -14.48 27.37
N SER A 538 -15.47 -15.12 27.43
CA SER A 538 -16.71 -14.48 27.91
C SER A 538 -16.59 -13.97 29.36
N ALA A 539 -16.00 -14.76 30.27
CA ALA A 539 -15.82 -14.32 31.65
C ALA A 539 -14.74 -13.22 31.79
N GLN A 540 -13.76 -13.18 30.88
CA GLN A 540 -12.81 -12.08 30.81
C GLN A 540 -13.43 -10.81 30.17
N TYR A 541 -14.38 -10.97 29.24
CA TYR A 541 -15.20 -9.88 28.70
C TYR A 541 -16.13 -9.30 29.77
N ASP A 542 -16.89 -10.15 30.49
CA ASP A 542 -17.74 -9.74 31.62
C ASP A 542 -16.91 -9.02 32.71
N ARG A 543 -15.66 -9.46 32.92
CA ARG A 543 -14.71 -8.82 33.84
C ARG A 543 -14.27 -7.45 33.35
N LEU A 544 -14.01 -7.30 32.05
CA LEU A 544 -13.64 -6.03 31.42
C LEU A 544 -14.83 -5.04 31.44
N GLU A 545 -16.05 -5.53 31.21
CA GLU A 545 -17.29 -4.77 31.39
C GLU A 545 -17.49 -4.36 32.85
N GLY A 546 -17.18 -5.23 33.81
CA GLY A 546 -17.18 -4.92 35.24
C GLY A 546 -16.14 -3.87 35.68
N MET A 547 -15.23 -3.44 34.79
CA MET A 547 -14.31 -2.32 35.02
C MET A 547 -14.87 -0.98 34.52
N LEU A 548 -16.03 -0.99 33.86
CA LEU A 548 -16.77 0.21 33.42
C LEU A 548 -17.54 0.81 34.59
N GLU A 549 -17.13 1.99 35.04
CA GLU A 549 -17.87 2.80 36.00
C GLU A 549 -18.71 3.84 35.24
N TRP A 550 -20.01 3.85 35.53
CA TRP A 550 -20.97 4.73 34.88
C TRP A 550 -21.49 5.78 35.85
N SER A 551 -21.71 7.00 35.35
CA SER A 551 -22.24 8.13 36.12
C SER A 551 -23.26 8.91 35.31
N ALA A 552 -24.29 9.45 35.96
CA ALA A 552 -25.33 10.25 35.32
C ALA A 552 -25.41 11.65 35.94
N THR A 553 -25.22 12.68 35.11
CA THR A 553 -25.53 14.05 35.48
C THR A 553 -27.02 14.29 35.23
N VAL A 554 -27.76 14.68 36.27
CA VAL A 554 -29.19 14.94 36.21
C VAL A 554 -29.44 16.43 36.51
N SER A 555 -29.97 17.17 35.54
CA SER A 555 -30.34 18.58 35.68
C SER A 555 -31.85 18.72 35.61
N ILE A 556 -32.43 19.61 36.43
CA ILE A 556 -33.87 19.84 36.55
C ILE A 556 -34.10 21.36 36.53
N HIS A 557 -35.00 21.84 35.66
CA HIS A 557 -35.27 23.27 35.44
C HIS A 557 -36.68 23.52 34.84
N ASN A 558 -37.10 24.79 34.71
CA ASN A 558 -38.39 25.22 34.13
C ASN A 558 -38.25 26.18 32.93
N GLY A 559 -37.10 26.16 32.25
CA GLY A 559 -36.79 27.04 31.13
C GLY A 559 -36.68 26.29 29.80
N SER A 560 -36.78 26.99 28.67
CA SER A 560 -36.54 26.36 27.37
C SER A 560 -35.06 26.09 27.06
N TYR A 561 -34.14 26.75 27.76
CA TYR A 561 -32.67 26.58 27.60
C TYR A 561 -31.90 27.04 28.85
N SER A 562 -31.87 26.24 29.93
CA SER A 562 -30.93 26.42 31.05
C SER A 562 -30.14 25.13 31.33
N TYR A 563 -28.84 25.14 30.99
CA TYR A 563 -27.91 24.07 31.37
C TYR A 563 -27.51 24.23 32.85
N GLY A 564 -28.32 23.68 33.76
CA GLY A 564 -28.02 23.64 35.19
C GLY A 564 -29.11 22.98 36.02
N HIS A 565 -28.72 22.40 37.16
CA HIS A 565 -29.67 21.88 38.14
C HIS A 565 -30.16 23.01 39.07
N GLU A 566 -31.46 23.26 39.08
CA GLU A 566 -32.11 24.21 40.00
C GLU A 566 -32.65 23.47 41.23
N SER A 567 -32.12 23.77 42.43
CA SER A 567 -32.57 23.17 43.69
C SER A 567 -34.04 23.48 44.03
N SER A 568 -34.60 24.53 43.42
CA SER A 568 -36.00 24.92 43.53
C SER A 568 -36.47 25.55 42.23
N VAL A 569 -37.62 25.10 41.76
CA VAL A 569 -38.19 25.41 40.44
C VAL A 569 -39.59 25.96 40.67
N SER A 570 -39.97 27.04 39.98
CA SER A 570 -41.28 27.69 40.19
C SER A 570 -42.17 27.51 38.97
N LEU A 571 -43.39 27.00 39.13
CA LEU A 571 -44.29 26.77 38.00
C LEU A 571 -45.27 27.93 37.78
N THR A 572 -45.57 28.17 36.52
CA THR A 572 -46.69 29.01 36.08
C THR A 572 -47.56 28.19 35.13
N TRP A 573 -48.77 28.65 34.83
CA TRP A 573 -49.82 27.92 34.08
C TRP A 573 -49.48 27.54 32.62
N LEU A 574 -48.23 27.74 32.17
CA LEU A 574 -47.71 27.37 30.83
C LEU A 574 -46.33 26.68 30.86
N ASN A 575 -45.78 26.39 32.04
CA ASN A 575 -44.44 25.82 32.17
C ASN A 575 -44.49 24.37 32.63
N SER A 576 -43.66 23.52 32.03
CA SER A 576 -43.35 22.17 32.51
C SER A 576 -42.03 22.18 33.29
N VAL A 577 -41.77 21.13 34.07
CA VAL A 577 -40.42 20.86 34.60
C VAL A 577 -39.71 19.94 33.62
N TYR A 578 -38.56 20.35 33.12
CA TYR A 578 -37.72 19.54 32.25
C TYR A 578 -36.60 18.88 33.05
N THR A 579 -36.28 17.64 32.70
CA THR A 579 -35.10 16.92 33.21
C THR A 579 -34.18 16.57 32.06
N ASP A 580 -32.95 17.08 32.10
CA ASP A 580 -31.85 16.66 31.24
C ASP A 580 -30.99 15.64 31.98
N ILE A 581 -30.86 14.45 31.43
CA ILE A 581 -29.99 13.37 31.94
C ILE A 581 -28.89 13.16 30.93
N LYS A 582 -27.63 13.18 31.36
CA LYS A 582 -26.47 12.82 30.52
C LYS A 582 -25.65 11.74 31.23
N VAL A 583 -25.34 10.64 30.55
CA VAL A 583 -24.54 9.55 31.12
C VAL A 583 -23.13 9.52 30.55
N GLU A 584 -22.17 9.29 31.45
CA GLU A 584 -20.75 9.26 31.18
C GLU A 584 -20.14 7.95 31.73
N CYS A 585 -19.18 7.39 31.01
CA CYS A 585 -18.43 6.19 31.41
C CYS A 585 -16.96 6.52 31.70
N ASN A 586 -16.34 5.80 32.62
CA ASN A 586 -14.93 5.95 32.98
C ASN A 586 -13.91 5.48 31.91
N THR A 587 -14.31 4.75 30.85
CA THR A 587 -13.39 4.38 29.73
C THR A 587 -13.96 4.62 28.32
N SER A 588 -13.10 4.76 27.32
CA SER A 588 -13.48 5.19 25.95
C SER A 588 -14.04 4.11 25.05
N ALA A 589 -14.36 2.95 25.61
CA ALA A 589 -15.00 1.87 24.90
C ALA A 589 -16.32 2.34 24.25
N SER A 590 -16.58 1.87 23.03
CA SER A 590 -17.84 2.10 22.30
C SER A 590 -18.97 1.20 22.84
N VAL A 591 -19.08 1.08 24.16
CA VAL A 591 -20.02 0.21 24.89
C VAL A 591 -21.19 1.06 25.36
N SER A 592 -22.41 0.55 25.25
CA SER A 592 -23.62 1.23 25.72
C SER A 592 -24.13 0.62 27.03
N ILE A 593 -24.74 1.45 27.88
CA ILE A 593 -25.40 1.05 29.13
C ILE A 593 -26.93 1.08 28.96
N PRO A 594 -27.65 0.02 29.34
CA PRO A 594 -29.09 0.12 29.57
C PRO A 594 -29.33 0.90 30.87
N VAL A 595 -30.15 1.96 30.79
CA VAL A 595 -30.47 2.85 31.91
C VAL A 595 -31.95 2.78 32.23
N ARG A 596 -32.26 2.75 33.52
CA ARG A 596 -33.62 2.90 34.03
C ARG A 596 -33.71 4.16 34.87
N VAL A 597 -34.50 5.11 34.39
CA VAL A 597 -34.80 6.38 35.03
C VAL A 597 -36.10 6.24 35.81
N VAL A 598 -36.09 6.63 37.09
CA VAL A 598 -37.27 6.66 37.95
C VAL A 598 -37.49 8.09 38.42
N SER A 599 -38.61 8.68 38.02
CA SER A 599 -39.02 10.04 38.40
C SER A 599 -40.22 10.01 39.31
N THR A 600 -40.16 10.72 40.44
CA THR A 600 -41.22 10.78 41.45
C THR A 600 -41.62 12.23 41.71
N PHE A 601 -42.92 12.53 41.68
CA PHE A 601 -43.50 13.82 42.08
C PHE A 601 -44.62 13.61 43.10
N ASP A 602 -44.45 14.18 44.30
CA ASP A 602 -45.42 14.17 45.42
C ASP A 602 -46.01 12.79 45.81
N GLY A 603 -45.36 11.69 45.39
CA GLY A 603 -45.75 10.31 45.68
C GLY A 603 -46.03 9.48 44.43
N ASP A 604 -46.46 10.10 43.34
CA ASP A 604 -46.63 9.45 42.04
C ASP A 604 -45.26 9.21 41.41
N THR A 605 -45.07 8.04 40.77
CA THR A 605 -43.77 7.60 40.24
C THR A 605 -43.91 7.00 38.85
N ASP A 606 -43.15 7.56 37.92
CA ASP A 606 -42.99 7.07 36.55
C ASP A 606 -41.60 6.43 36.35
N THR A 607 -41.50 5.55 35.37
CA THR A 607 -40.25 4.86 35.01
C THR A 607 -40.07 4.89 33.50
N TYR A 608 -38.84 5.19 33.07
CA TYR A 608 -38.42 5.26 31.67
C TYR A 608 -37.13 4.46 31.49
N GLU A 609 -37.03 3.72 30.39
CA GLU A 609 -35.90 2.82 30.09
C GLU A 609 -35.34 3.16 28.70
N ASP A 610 -34.02 3.19 28.58
CA ASP A 610 -33.30 3.48 27.34
C ASP A 610 -31.91 2.79 27.32
N THR A 611 -31.20 2.84 26.20
CA THR A 611 -29.81 2.35 26.10
C THR A 611 -28.90 3.43 25.51
N LEU A 612 -27.95 3.89 26.32
CA LEU A 612 -27.14 5.08 26.02
C LEU A 612 -25.67 4.74 25.89
N SER A 613 -25.01 5.28 24.87
CA SER A 613 -23.55 5.29 24.78
C SER A 613 -22.95 6.42 25.64
N PRO A 614 -21.64 6.43 25.95
CA PRO A 614 -21.02 7.47 26.77
C PRO A 614 -21.15 8.84 26.10
N GLY A 615 -21.65 9.83 26.83
CA GLY A 615 -22.02 11.15 26.30
C GLY A 615 -23.48 11.27 25.84
N GLY A 616 -24.24 10.17 25.80
CA GLY A 616 -25.66 10.14 25.45
C GLY A 616 -26.55 10.80 26.50
N SER A 617 -27.75 11.23 26.07
CA SER A 617 -28.66 12.01 26.90
C SER A 617 -30.14 11.72 26.67
N ILE A 618 -30.92 11.76 27.76
CA ILE A 618 -32.40 11.69 27.76
C ILE A 618 -32.95 13.04 28.20
N GLN A 619 -34.03 13.48 27.57
CA GLN A 619 -34.88 14.56 28.07
C GLN A 619 -36.24 14.01 28.50
N LEU A 620 -36.65 14.35 29.72
CA LEU A 620 -37.99 14.06 30.25
C LEU A 620 -38.73 15.37 30.55
N GLU A 621 -40.05 15.35 30.37
CA GLU A 621 -40.93 16.48 30.69
C GLU A 621 -41.97 16.03 31.72
N LEU A 622 -42.07 16.75 32.84
CA LEU A 622 -43.17 16.65 33.80
C LEU A 622 -44.15 17.81 33.52
N SER A 623 -45.24 17.49 32.83
CA SER A 623 -46.40 18.38 32.66
C SER A 623 -47.31 18.27 33.88
N VAL A 624 -47.65 19.39 34.51
CA VAL A 624 -48.42 19.40 35.77
C VAL A 624 -49.75 20.14 35.58
N ASP A 625 -50.82 19.38 35.29
CA ASP A 625 -52.16 19.93 35.04
C ASP A 625 -52.87 20.38 36.34
N GLY A 626 -53.04 21.70 36.53
CA GLY A 626 -53.74 22.23 37.71
C GLY A 626 -54.21 23.69 37.59
N TYR A 627 -55.53 23.90 37.68
CA TYR A 627 -56.14 25.23 37.85
C TYR A 627 -56.20 25.62 39.33
N GLY A 628 -55.20 26.36 39.85
CA GLY A 628 -55.20 26.84 41.23
C GLY A 628 -53.87 27.44 41.69
N THR A 629 -53.69 27.58 43.01
CA THR A 629 -52.34 27.65 43.60
C THR A 629 -51.62 26.37 43.24
N GLY A 630 -50.49 26.47 42.51
CA GLY A 630 -49.81 25.32 41.91
C GLY A 630 -49.45 24.24 42.96
N PRO A 631 -49.41 22.95 42.56
CA PRO A 631 -48.99 21.89 43.46
C PRO A 631 -47.53 22.07 43.85
N SER A 632 -47.29 22.42 45.11
CA SER A 632 -45.95 22.53 45.67
C SER A 632 -45.50 21.17 46.21
N GLY A 633 -44.47 20.58 45.60
CA GLY A 633 -44.02 19.23 45.93
C GLY A 633 -42.50 19.08 45.79
N THR A 634 -42.00 17.88 46.06
CA THR A 634 -40.62 17.52 45.69
C THR A 634 -40.66 16.65 44.45
N TYR A 635 -39.97 17.10 43.40
CA TYR A 635 -39.69 16.27 42.23
C TYR A 635 -38.30 15.66 42.39
N SER A 636 -38.17 14.35 42.23
CA SER A 636 -36.88 13.65 42.33
C SER A 636 -36.71 12.65 41.20
N VAL A 637 -35.55 12.65 40.57
CA VAL A 637 -35.18 11.73 39.49
C VAL A 637 -33.95 10.94 39.90
N ARG A 638 -34.01 9.61 39.72
CA ARG A 638 -32.92 8.66 39.97
C ARG A 638 -32.65 7.86 38.71
N VAL A 639 -31.38 7.70 38.36
CA VAL A 639 -30.92 6.98 37.17
C VAL A 639 -30.13 5.78 37.63
N TYR A 640 -30.55 4.60 37.20
CA TYR A 640 -29.91 3.33 37.53
C TYR A 640 -29.27 2.71 36.27
N ASN A 641 -28.14 2.04 36.45
CA ASN A 641 -27.69 1.00 35.53
C ASN A 641 -28.71 -0.15 35.63
N ASP A 642 -29.36 -0.52 34.54
CA ASP A 642 -30.44 -1.51 34.61
C ASP A 642 -29.93 -2.96 34.65
N ASN A 643 -28.74 -3.23 34.10
CA ASN A 643 -28.08 -4.54 34.21
C ASN A 643 -27.68 -4.86 35.66
N THR A 644 -27.16 -3.88 36.40
CA THR A 644 -26.62 -4.09 37.76
C THR A 644 -27.58 -3.65 38.88
N GLY A 645 -28.57 -2.81 38.57
CA GLY A 645 -29.44 -2.15 39.54
C GLY A 645 -28.77 -1.00 40.31
N GLU A 646 -27.52 -0.65 39.99
CA GLU A 646 -26.74 0.39 40.67
C GLU A 646 -27.26 1.80 40.38
N LEU A 647 -27.30 2.66 41.40
CA LEU A 647 -27.67 4.08 41.23
C LEU A 647 -26.47 4.87 40.69
N ILE A 648 -26.52 5.25 39.41
CA ILE A 648 -25.43 5.97 38.73
C ILE A 648 -25.62 7.50 38.74
N GLY A 649 -26.80 8.01 39.10
CA GLY A 649 -27.00 9.43 39.38
C GLY A 649 -28.39 9.79 39.87
N SER A 650 -28.54 10.97 40.47
CA SER A 650 -29.84 11.46 40.94
C SER A 650 -29.84 12.96 41.19
N ALA A 651 -31.00 13.60 41.03
CA ALA A 651 -31.25 14.97 41.46
C ALA A 651 -32.66 15.11 42.06
N SER A 652 -32.88 16.17 42.83
CA SER A 652 -34.20 16.51 43.34
C SER A 652 -34.37 18.01 43.49
N SER A 653 -35.53 18.51 43.08
CA SER A 653 -35.87 19.93 43.11
C SER A 653 -37.21 20.15 43.79
N ARG A 654 -37.30 21.23 44.57
CA ARG A 654 -38.56 21.67 45.16
C ARG A 654 -39.36 22.45 44.12
N VAL A 655 -40.54 21.96 43.75
CA VAL A 655 -41.50 22.66 42.89
C VAL A 655 -42.35 23.59 43.76
N ASN A 656 -42.49 24.86 43.36
CA ASN A 656 -43.26 25.90 44.09
C ASN A 656 -44.25 26.63 43.19
#